data_AF-A0A9D8ZFL1-F1
#
_entry.id   AF-A0A9D8ZFL1-F1
#
_cell.length_a   1.000
_cell.length_b   1.000
_cell.length_c   1.000
_cell.angle_alpha   90.00
_cell.angle_beta   90.00
_cell.angle_gamma   90.00
#
_symmetry.space_group_name_H-M   'P 1'
#
loop_
_entity.id
_entity.type
_entity.pdbx_description
1 polymer ?
#
loop_
_entity_poly.entity_id
_entity_poly.type
_entity_poly.pdbx_seq_one_letter_code
_entity_poly.pdbx_strand_id
1 'polypeptide(L)'
;MGRDLKYTRNIGIAAHIDAGKTTTTERILFYTGVSHKIGEVHDGAATMDWMEQEQERGITITSAATTCTWKFPMENAQTLPDTKDYHFNIIDTPGHVDFTVEVNRSLRVLDGLVFLFSAVDGVEPQSETNWRLADNYKVPRIGFVNKMDRQGANFLAVCKQVREMLGSNAVPIVLPIGDEADFKGIVDLAKNRAVVWHEDNFGSTFDVVDIPAEMQDEVREHRAALIEAVAEYDEQLMEKFFEDEDSITEEEVHAALRAAVMDRAIIPMVCGSSFKNKGVQFLLDAVCRYLPSPLDKDDIIGVNPDTEKEERRKPDPKEPFAALAFKIATDPFVGRLAFFRAYSGRLDAGSYILNNRSGNKERISRIYQMHSNKQNAIDFIEAGDIGAAVGFKDIKTGDTLSDEKHPIVLESMQFPDPVIGIAVEPKTKADVDKLGMALAKLAEEDPTFQVKTDEASGQTIISGMGELHLDIICDRLKREFKVEVNQGQPQVEYKEAITASADHRETYKKQTGGRGKFADIVFTLEPAEEGKTGLEFVNEIKGGNIPKEFVPSVEKGFKEAMKNGPLAGFEMDAMKVTLKDGSFHAVDSDQLSFELAAKLGYKAAAKKAKAVILEPIMKLEVLTPEENMGDIVGDLNRRRGQVNSMSDRAGAKVVKAEVPLSEMFGYVTSLRTLSSGRATSTMEFSHYAETPTNIAEEVIKSAKGVTA
;
A
#
# COMPACT_ATOMS: atom_id res chain seq x y z
N MET A 1 -9.48 26.60 29.30
CA MET A 1 -8.17 26.93 28.73
C MET A 1 -7.77 25.73 27.89
N GLY A 2 -7.50 25.92 26.59
CA GLY A 2 -7.06 24.85 25.70
C GLY A 2 -5.71 24.30 26.12
N ARG A 3 -5.37 23.09 25.64
CA ARG A 3 -4.07 22.46 25.90
C ARG A 3 -2.95 23.25 25.22
N ASP A 4 -1.79 23.33 25.85
CA ASP A 4 -0.60 23.93 25.23
C ASP A 4 0.01 22.94 24.23
N LEU A 5 -0.06 23.31 22.94
CA LEU A 5 0.41 22.47 21.83
C LEU A 5 1.92 22.22 21.88
N LYS A 6 2.71 23.05 22.56
CA LYS A 6 4.15 22.84 22.76
C LYS A 6 4.46 21.49 23.41
N TYR A 7 3.54 21.00 24.25
CA TYR A 7 3.67 19.72 24.97
C TYR A 7 2.95 18.56 24.27
N THR A 8 2.52 18.75 23.02
CA THR A 8 1.91 17.68 22.23
C THR A 8 2.96 17.02 21.33
N ARG A 9 2.91 15.70 21.20
CA ARG A 9 3.76 14.88 20.34
C ARG A 9 2.89 13.93 19.55
N ASN A 10 2.81 14.13 18.23
CA ASN A 10 2.14 13.20 17.32
C ASN A 10 3.22 12.36 16.65
N ILE A 11 3.39 11.12 17.12
CA ILE A 11 4.51 10.26 16.74
C ILE A 11 4.03 8.95 16.10
N GLY A 12 4.77 8.51 15.09
CA GLY A 12 4.63 7.16 14.55
C GLY A 12 5.72 6.24 15.07
N ILE A 13 5.40 4.96 15.18
CA ILE A 13 6.38 3.90 15.42
C ILE A 13 6.46 3.07 14.14
N ALA A 14 7.61 3.09 13.46
CA ALA A 14 7.84 2.41 12.17
C ALA A 14 9.12 1.58 12.20
N ALA A 15 9.14 0.47 11.46
CA ALA A 15 10.25 -0.50 11.43
C ALA A 15 9.99 -1.61 10.40
N HIS A 16 10.99 -2.42 10.09
CA HIS A 16 10.80 -3.71 9.40
C HIS A 16 10.07 -4.74 10.29
N ILE A 17 9.72 -5.88 9.71
CA ILE A 17 9.01 -6.98 10.37
C ILE A 17 9.87 -7.51 11.53
N ASP A 18 9.24 -7.81 12.68
CA ASP A 18 9.93 -8.34 13.87
C ASP A 18 11.03 -7.43 14.48
N ALA A 19 11.08 -6.12 14.18
CA ALA A 19 11.92 -5.19 14.95
C ALA A 19 11.38 -4.89 16.37
N GLY A 20 10.21 -5.45 16.74
CA GLY A 20 9.57 -5.24 18.04
C GLY A 20 8.79 -3.92 18.18
N LYS A 21 8.14 -3.45 17.10
CA LYS A 21 7.26 -2.25 17.10
C LYS A 21 6.16 -2.33 18.15
N THR A 22 5.24 -3.29 18.00
CA THR A 22 4.10 -3.49 18.89
C THR A 22 4.55 -3.68 20.34
N THR A 23 5.61 -4.48 20.56
CA THR A 23 6.18 -4.65 21.90
C THR A 23 6.65 -3.33 22.50
N THR A 24 7.30 -2.47 21.72
CA THR A 24 7.73 -1.15 22.18
C THR A 24 6.53 -0.25 22.48
N THR A 25 5.51 -0.26 21.62
CA THR A 25 4.25 0.46 21.84
C THR A 25 3.55 0.03 23.14
N GLU A 26 3.42 -1.28 23.39
CA GLU A 26 2.85 -1.82 24.63
C GLU A 26 3.63 -1.38 25.87
N ARG A 27 4.96 -1.32 25.79
CA ARG A 27 5.79 -0.80 26.90
C ARG A 27 5.57 0.68 27.13
N ILE A 28 5.41 1.48 26.08
CA ILE A 28 5.04 2.89 26.21
C ILE A 28 3.69 3.04 26.93
N LEU A 29 2.68 2.23 26.57
CA LEU A 29 1.37 2.25 27.23
C LEU A 29 1.44 1.84 28.70
N PHE A 30 2.31 0.89 29.04
CA PHE A 30 2.56 0.48 30.42
C PHE A 30 3.22 1.61 31.23
N TYR A 31 4.31 2.19 30.75
CA TYR A 31 5.03 3.24 31.49
C TYR A 31 4.26 4.54 31.63
N THR A 32 3.41 4.87 30.65
CA THR A 32 2.51 6.03 30.73
C THR A 32 1.29 5.78 31.64
N GLY A 33 1.13 4.56 32.17
CA GLY A 33 0.07 4.18 33.09
C GLY A 33 -1.30 3.97 32.43
N VAL A 34 -1.38 3.95 31.10
CA VAL A 34 -2.62 3.67 30.35
C VAL A 34 -2.99 2.19 30.43
N SER A 35 -1.98 1.30 30.38
CA SER A 35 -2.16 -0.12 30.65
C SER A 35 -1.55 -0.50 31.99
N HIS A 36 -2.29 -1.25 32.81
CA HIS A 36 -1.80 -1.81 34.08
C HIS A 36 -1.24 -3.23 33.94
N LYS A 37 -1.24 -3.79 32.72
CA LYS A 37 -0.67 -5.10 32.42
C LYS A 37 0.33 -4.98 31.29
N ILE A 38 1.46 -5.65 31.44
CA ILE A 38 2.40 -5.90 30.37
C ILE A 38 1.78 -6.97 29.46
N GLY A 39 1.25 -6.56 28.30
CA GLY A 39 0.87 -7.48 27.24
C GLY A 39 2.10 -8.00 26.51
N GLU A 40 2.10 -9.29 26.15
CA GLU A 40 3.09 -9.88 25.23
C GLU A 40 2.40 -10.26 23.92
N VAL A 41 3.05 -9.94 22.81
CA VAL A 41 2.55 -10.20 21.45
C VAL A 41 2.46 -11.71 21.19
N HIS A 42 3.41 -12.50 21.70
CA HIS A 42 3.46 -13.95 21.51
C HIS A 42 2.34 -14.71 22.24
N ASP A 43 1.78 -14.12 23.30
CA ASP A 43 0.69 -14.71 24.08
C ASP A 43 -0.70 -14.25 23.60
N GLY A 44 -0.77 -13.47 22.50
CA GLY A 44 -2.01 -12.86 22.00
C GLY A 44 -2.61 -11.81 22.95
N ALA A 45 -1.82 -11.31 23.90
CA ALA A 45 -2.25 -10.36 24.94
C ALA A 45 -1.94 -8.90 24.60
N ALA A 46 -1.41 -8.62 23.40
CA ALA A 46 -1.13 -7.26 22.95
C ALA A 46 -2.45 -6.48 22.75
N THR A 47 -2.47 -5.24 23.25
CA THR A 47 -3.62 -4.34 23.17
C THR A 47 -3.72 -3.67 21.81
N MET A 48 -2.59 -3.44 21.14
CA MET A 48 -2.52 -2.74 19.84
C MET A 48 -2.90 -3.64 18.65
N ASP A 49 -2.53 -4.92 18.70
CA ASP A 49 -2.93 -5.94 17.70
C ASP A 49 -4.30 -6.53 18.12
N TRP A 50 -5.37 -5.79 17.87
CA TRP A 50 -6.72 -6.13 18.33
C TRP A 50 -7.48 -7.06 17.36
N MET A 51 -7.04 -7.15 16.11
CA MET A 51 -7.63 -8.07 15.15
C MET A 51 -7.17 -9.50 15.44
N GLU A 52 -8.08 -10.49 15.37
CA GLU A 52 -7.72 -11.90 15.55
C GLU A 52 -6.62 -12.33 14.57
N GLN A 53 -6.63 -11.80 13.34
CA GLN A 53 -5.63 -12.07 12.32
C GLN A 53 -4.24 -11.57 12.68
N GLU A 54 -4.15 -10.43 13.37
CA GLU A 54 -2.88 -9.87 13.83
C GLU A 54 -2.28 -10.76 14.93
N GLN A 55 -3.12 -11.21 15.88
CA GLN A 55 -2.72 -12.10 16.97
C GLN A 55 -2.31 -13.49 16.48
N GLU A 56 -3.06 -14.08 15.55
CA GLU A 56 -2.77 -15.41 14.98
C GLU A 56 -1.44 -15.43 14.19
N ARG A 57 -1.13 -14.32 13.49
CA ARG A 57 0.05 -14.23 12.60
C ARG A 57 1.25 -13.53 13.25
N GLY A 58 1.06 -12.86 14.39
CA GLY A 58 2.11 -12.08 15.06
C GLY A 58 2.60 -10.87 14.25
N ILE A 59 1.72 -10.25 13.45
CA ILE A 59 2.02 -9.08 12.62
C ILE A 59 0.97 -7.99 12.81
N THR A 60 1.39 -6.73 12.73
CA THR A 60 0.46 -5.59 12.67
C THR A 60 -0.01 -5.36 11.24
N ILE A 61 -1.32 -5.37 11.03
CA ILE A 61 -2.00 -5.23 9.75
C ILE A 61 -2.57 -3.82 9.62
N THR A 62 -3.22 -3.31 10.67
CA THR A 62 -3.87 -2.00 10.67
C THR A 62 -3.17 -1.04 11.61
N SER A 63 -3.07 0.24 11.24
CA SER A 63 -2.51 1.24 12.16
C SER A 63 -3.42 1.47 13.37
N ALA A 64 -2.88 1.40 14.58
CA ALA A 64 -3.63 1.69 15.80
C ALA A 64 -3.22 3.05 16.36
N ALA A 65 -4.21 3.93 16.56
CA ALA A 65 -4.00 5.22 17.19
C ALA A 65 -4.34 5.14 18.68
N THR A 66 -3.38 5.52 19.53
CA THR A 66 -3.57 5.58 20.97
C THR A 66 -3.01 6.86 21.54
N THR A 67 -3.76 7.44 22.45
CA THR A 67 -3.34 8.62 23.19
C THR A 67 -2.83 8.24 24.59
N CYS A 68 -1.72 8.84 25.02
CA CYS A 68 -1.20 8.71 26.39
C CYS A 68 -0.58 10.01 26.89
N THR A 69 -0.17 10.05 28.16
CA THR A 69 0.48 11.23 28.77
C THR A 69 1.79 10.79 29.42
N TRP A 70 2.87 11.52 29.13
CA TRP A 70 4.19 11.30 29.71
C TRP A 70 4.64 12.53 30.50
N LYS A 71 5.19 12.32 31.69
CA LYS A 71 5.70 13.40 32.54
C LYS A 71 7.15 13.66 32.22
N PHE A 72 7.50 14.90 31.91
CA PHE A 72 8.88 15.25 31.55
C PHE A 72 9.20 16.72 31.89
N PRO A 73 10.41 17.05 32.36
CA PRO A 73 11.49 16.14 32.75
C PRO A 73 11.22 15.43 34.08
N MET A 74 11.79 14.25 34.28
CA MET A 74 11.81 13.53 35.56
C MET A 74 13.23 13.11 35.91
N GLU A 75 13.50 12.92 37.20
CA GLU A 75 14.78 12.37 37.69
C GLU A 75 14.52 11.20 38.63
N ASN A 76 15.08 10.02 38.31
CA ASN A 76 14.83 8.76 39.02
C ASN A 76 13.33 8.49 39.27
N ALA A 77 12.51 8.63 38.22
CA ALA A 77 11.04 8.51 38.27
C ALA A 77 10.34 9.47 39.25
N GLN A 78 11.02 10.54 39.71
CA GLN A 78 10.43 11.60 40.52
C GLN A 78 10.21 12.86 39.68
N THR A 79 9.11 13.56 39.98
CA THR A 79 8.77 14.84 39.34
C THR A 79 9.64 15.95 39.89
N LEU A 80 10.23 16.71 38.98
CA LEU A 80 10.93 17.96 39.25
C LEU A 80 9.94 19.14 39.28
N PRO A 81 10.32 20.30 39.85
CA PRO A 81 9.45 21.49 39.88
C PRO A 81 9.01 21.99 38.50
N ASP A 82 9.79 21.70 37.46
CA ASP A 82 9.56 22.06 36.06
C ASP A 82 8.91 20.94 35.23
N THR A 83 8.60 19.79 35.83
CA THR A 83 7.90 18.68 35.16
C THR A 83 6.57 19.13 34.58
N LYS A 84 6.35 18.81 33.30
CA LYS A 84 5.09 19.05 32.59
C LYS A 84 4.53 17.74 32.05
N ASP A 85 3.22 17.74 31.89
CA ASP A 85 2.50 16.65 31.23
C ASP A 85 2.58 16.85 29.71
N TYR A 86 3.24 15.91 29.02
CA TYR A 86 3.28 15.86 27.58
C TYR A 86 2.21 14.91 27.04
N HIS A 87 1.46 15.39 26.06
CA HIS A 87 0.42 14.61 25.40
C HIS A 87 0.97 13.89 24.19
N PHE A 88 0.84 12.57 24.16
CA PHE A 88 1.34 11.73 23.09
C PHE A 88 0.16 11.16 22.32
N ASN A 89 0.15 11.35 21.01
CA ASN A 89 -0.68 10.60 20.08
C ASN A 89 0.25 9.67 19.30
N ILE A 90 0.14 8.38 19.57
CA ILE A 90 0.98 7.35 18.98
C ILE A 90 0.18 6.65 17.89
N ILE A 91 0.76 6.55 16.70
CA ILE A 91 0.27 5.67 15.65
C ILE A 91 1.26 4.52 15.49
N ASP A 92 0.83 3.31 15.85
CA ASP A 92 1.61 2.11 15.57
C ASP A 92 1.40 1.72 14.11
N THR A 93 2.48 1.52 13.36
CA THR A 93 2.41 1.29 11.90
C THR A 93 2.79 -0.14 11.52
N PRO A 94 2.14 -0.72 10.50
CA PRO A 94 2.53 -2.03 9.98
C PRO A 94 3.98 -2.07 9.51
N GLY A 95 4.65 -3.20 9.75
CA GLY A 95 6.00 -3.45 9.23
C GLY A 95 6.05 -4.13 7.88
N HIS A 96 4.91 -4.70 7.45
CA HIS A 96 4.83 -5.50 6.24
C HIS A 96 4.52 -4.65 5.02
N VAL A 97 5.20 -4.93 3.91
CA VAL A 97 5.14 -4.18 2.65
C VAL A 97 3.74 -4.11 2.04
N ASP A 98 2.96 -5.18 2.19
CA ASP A 98 1.57 -5.26 1.74
C ASP A 98 0.63 -4.24 2.40
N PHE A 99 1.02 -3.68 3.56
CA PHE A 99 0.27 -2.65 4.30
C PHE A 99 0.97 -1.29 4.29
N THR A 100 1.81 -1.04 3.28
CA THR A 100 2.49 0.25 3.08
C THR A 100 1.53 1.43 2.98
N VAL A 101 0.28 1.21 2.58
CA VAL A 101 -0.79 2.23 2.60
C VAL A 101 -0.99 2.80 4.01
N GLU A 102 -0.98 1.96 5.04
CA GLU A 102 -1.14 2.39 6.43
C GLU A 102 0.06 3.21 6.91
N VAL A 103 1.29 2.82 6.50
CA VAL A 103 2.51 3.59 6.79
C VAL A 103 2.46 4.95 6.11
N ASN A 104 2.09 4.99 4.82
CA ASN A 104 1.99 6.21 4.02
C ASN A 104 0.98 7.21 4.62
N ARG A 105 -0.22 6.71 4.98
CA ARG A 105 -1.26 7.51 5.66
C ARG A 105 -0.79 8.07 7.01
N SER A 106 -0.10 7.23 7.79
CA SER A 106 0.39 7.62 9.10
C SER A 106 1.44 8.71 8.98
N LEU A 107 2.47 8.52 8.14
CA LEU A 107 3.57 9.49 7.98
C LEU A 107 3.11 10.89 7.56
N ARG A 108 2.01 10.99 6.80
CA ARG A 108 1.43 12.30 6.43
C ARG A 108 0.84 13.06 7.61
N VAL A 109 0.29 12.35 8.60
CA VAL A 109 -0.44 12.92 9.74
C VAL A 109 0.46 13.18 10.94
N LEU A 110 1.59 12.50 10.99
CA LEU A 110 2.51 12.53 12.11
C LEU A 110 3.46 13.73 12.05
N ASP A 111 3.79 14.25 13.24
CA ASP A 111 4.75 15.33 13.37
C ASP A 111 6.18 14.76 13.42
N GLY A 112 6.39 13.65 14.12
CA GLY A 112 7.66 12.96 14.23
C GLY A 112 7.56 11.44 14.12
N LEU A 113 8.70 10.78 14.01
CA LEU A 113 8.79 9.32 13.84
C LEU A 113 9.85 8.72 14.78
N VAL A 114 9.49 7.61 15.42
CA VAL A 114 10.46 6.69 16.05
C VAL A 114 10.65 5.53 15.10
N PHE A 115 11.85 5.41 14.53
CA PHE A 115 12.20 4.35 13.61
C PHE A 115 12.97 3.25 14.35
N LEU A 116 12.42 2.05 14.42
CA LEU A 116 13.05 0.94 15.12
C LEU A 116 13.93 0.11 14.18
N PHE A 117 15.07 -0.29 14.70
CA PHE A 117 15.97 -1.26 14.08
C PHE A 117 16.17 -2.43 15.03
N SER A 118 16.34 -3.63 14.48
CA SER A 118 16.79 -4.79 15.25
C SER A 118 18.29 -4.67 15.48
N ALA A 119 18.77 -4.85 16.70
CA ALA A 119 20.21 -4.83 17.01
C ALA A 119 21.00 -5.94 16.30
N VAL A 120 20.32 -6.99 15.85
CA VAL A 120 20.91 -8.16 15.18
C VAL A 120 20.85 -7.99 13.66
N ASP A 121 19.67 -7.70 13.13
CA ASP A 121 19.43 -7.67 11.68
C ASP A 121 19.85 -6.31 11.08
N GLY A 122 19.69 -5.23 11.85
CA GLY A 122 20.05 -3.88 11.45
C GLY A 122 19.13 -3.30 10.37
N VAL A 123 19.71 -2.78 9.29
CA VAL A 123 18.97 -2.14 8.19
C VAL A 123 18.55 -3.17 7.14
N GLU A 124 17.29 -3.57 7.21
CA GLU A 124 16.65 -4.45 6.22
C GLU A 124 16.07 -3.69 5.00
N PRO A 125 15.83 -4.35 3.85
CA PRO A 125 15.24 -3.72 2.65
C PRO A 125 13.90 -3.00 2.88
N GLN A 126 13.05 -3.52 3.78
CA GLN A 126 11.80 -2.85 4.15
C GLN A 126 12.06 -1.58 4.98
N SER A 127 13.17 -1.54 5.73
CA SER A 127 13.59 -0.35 6.46
C SER A 127 13.89 0.78 5.47
N GLU A 128 14.60 0.49 4.37
CA GLU A 128 14.87 1.47 3.31
C GLU A 128 13.59 2.04 2.70
N THR A 129 12.60 1.19 2.44
CA THR A 129 11.33 1.60 1.84
C THR A 129 10.57 2.57 2.75
N ASN A 130 10.43 2.22 4.04
CA ASN A 130 9.77 3.07 5.02
C ASN A 130 10.58 4.35 5.30
N TRP A 131 11.90 4.28 5.23
CA TRP A 131 12.78 5.44 5.37
C TRP A 131 12.59 6.44 4.24
N ARG A 132 12.55 5.98 2.99
CA ARG A 132 12.27 6.83 1.81
C ARG A 132 10.88 7.47 1.89
N LEU A 133 9.87 6.75 2.40
CA LEU A 133 8.55 7.34 2.65
C LEU A 133 8.63 8.48 3.68
N ALA A 134 9.40 8.30 4.77
CA ALA A 134 9.59 9.34 5.77
C ALA A 134 10.37 10.56 5.22
N ASP A 135 11.31 10.34 4.29
CA ASP A 135 12.03 11.40 3.57
C ASP A 135 11.09 12.22 2.69
N ASN A 136 10.21 11.56 1.93
CA ASN A 136 9.23 12.23 1.06
C ASN A 136 8.31 13.18 1.83
N TYR A 137 7.89 12.80 3.04
CA TYR A 137 7.08 13.65 3.92
C TYR A 137 7.89 14.55 4.84
N LYS A 138 9.22 14.55 4.70
CA LYS A 138 10.14 15.37 5.50
C LYS A 138 9.91 15.21 7.01
N VAL A 139 9.64 13.98 7.47
CA VAL A 139 9.32 13.72 8.89
C VAL A 139 10.61 13.64 9.73
N PRO A 140 10.79 14.52 10.75
CA PRO A 140 11.84 14.40 11.76
C PRO A 140 11.77 13.07 12.50
N ARG A 141 12.91 12.45 12.78
CA ARG A 141 12.94 11.09 13.30
C ARG A 141 14.07 10.80 14.28
N ILE A 142 13.83 9.83 15.15
CA ILE A 142 14.81 9.24 16.08
C ILE A 142 14.96 7.76 15.73
N GLY A 143 16.19 7.25 15.74
CA GLY A 143 16.44 5.81 15.59
C GLY A 143 16.47 5.11 16.94
N PHE A 144 15.73 4.01 17.08
CA PHE A 144 15.76 3.15 18.28
C PHE A 144 16.23 1.74 17.91
N VAL A 145 17.44 1.39 18.33
CA VAL A 145 17.98 0.04 18.15
C VAL A 145 17.48 -0.84 19.29
N ASN A 146 16.49 -1.66 18.96
CA ASN A 146 15.81 -2.56 19.87
C ASN A 146 16.44 -3.96 19.88
N LYS A 147 16.01 -4.83 20.78
CA LYS A 147 16.51 -6.22 20.93
C LYS A 147 18.00 -6.29 21.30
N MET A 148 18.51 -5.32 22.06
CA MET A 148 19.89 -5.35 22.59
C MET A 148 20.19 -6.56 23.48
N ASP A 149 19.16 -7.28 23.94
CA ASP A 149 19.25 -8.51 24.73
C ASP A 149 19.54 -9.78 23.91
N ARG A 150 19.57 -9.68 22.58
CA ARG A 150 19.75 -10.84 21.68
C ARG A 150 21.22 -11.11 21.38
N GLN A 151 21.52 -12.38 21.09
CA GLN A 151 22.84 -12.79 20.63
C GLN A 151 23.19 -12.12 19.30
N GLY A 152 24.39 -11.56 19.19
CA GLY A 152 24.83 -10.79 18.03
C GLY A 152 24.33 -9.35 17.98
N ALA A 153 23.71 -8.84 19.06
CA ALA A 153 23.28 -7.45 19.14
C ALA A 153 24.48 -6.50 19.06
N ASN A 154 24.44 -5.54 18.13
CA ASN A 154 25.50 -4.56 17.98
C ASN A 154 24.95 -3.17 17.61
N PHE A 155 24.90 -2.28 18.60
CA PHE A 155 24.36 -0.94 18.43
C PHE A 155 25.14 -0.06 17.44
N LEU A 156 26.47 -0.04 17.56
CA LEU A 156 27.32 0.82 16.72
C LEU A 156 27.34 0.34 15.26
N ALA A 157 27.25 -0.97 15.03
CA ALA A 157 27.11 -1.53 13.68
C ALA A 157 25.81 -1.08 13.00
N VAL A 158 24.69 -1.08 13.71
CA VAL A 158 23.42 -0.56 13.17
C VAL A 158 23.51 0.94 12.86
N CYS A 159 24.14 1.74 13.73
CA CYS A 159 24.37 3.16 13.46
C CYS A 159 25.18 3.37 12.18
N LYS A 160 26.22 2.55 11.97
CA LYS A 160 27.02 2.57 10.74
C LYS A 160 26.19 2.19 9.51
N GLN A 161 25.37 1.14 9.58
CA GLN A 161 24.49 0.74 8.49
C GLN A 161 23.49 1.84 8.12
N VAL A 162 22.92 2.55 9.09
CA VAL A 162 22.02 3.70 8.80
C VAL A 162 22.75 4.78 8.00
N ARG A 163 24.03 5.05 8.28
CA ARG A 163 24.83 6.00 7.48
C ARG A 163 25.11 5.49 6.07
N GLU A 164 25.56 4.25 5.96
CA GLU A 164 26.03 3.69 4.69
C GLU A 164 24.88 3.30 3.73
N MET A 165 23.81 2.71 4.26
CA MET A 165 22.69 2.18 3.48
C MET A 165 21.54 3.17 3.30
N LEU A 166 21.24 3.97 4.33
CA LEU A 166 20.15 4.96 4.28
C LEU A 166 20.65 6.39 3.97
N GLY A 167 21.97 6.59 3.87
CA GLY A 167 22.56 7.89 3.53
C GLY A 167 22.27 8.99 4.55
N SER A 168 21.98 8.64 5.80
CA SER A 168 21.54 9.57 6.84
C SER A 168 22.56 9.69 7.97
N ASN A 169 22.77 10.89 8.50
CA ASN A 169 23.76 11.12 9.57
C ASN A 169 23.26 10.59 10.92
N ALA A 170 23.48 9.29 11.17
CA ALA A 170 23.13 8.62 12.40
C ALA A 170 24.17 8.89 13.50
N VAL A 171 23.75 9.63 14.53
CA VAL A 171 24.61 10.05 15.64
C VAL A 171 24.18 9.32 16.93
N PRO A 172 25.02 8.44 17.48
CA PRO A 172 24.81 7.86 18.81
C PRO A 172 24.71 8.95 19.88
N ILE A 173 23.62 8.96 20.63
CA ILE A 173 23.49 9.82 21.84
C ILE A 173 23.55 9.02 23.14
N VAL A 174 23.68 7.69 23.01
CA VAL A 174 23.84 6.75 24.11
C VAL A 174 24.86 5.68 23.73
N LEU A 175 25.42 4.98 24.71
CA LEU A 175 26.15 3.73 24.52
C LEU A 175 25.57 2.60 25.38
N PRO A 176 25.45 1.36 24.89
CA PRO A 176 24.94 0.26 25.69
C PRO A 176 25.93 -0.16 26.78
N ILE A 177 25.43 -0.48 27.98
CA ILE A 177 26.22 -1.07 29.08
C ILE A 177 25.94 -2.57 29.12
N GLY A 178 26.98 -3.34 28.76
CA GLY A 178 26.89 -4.79 28.58
C GLY A 178 26.29 -5.19 27.24
N ASP A 179 26.52 -6.44 26.84
CA ASP A 179 26.11 -6.98 25.55
C ASP A 179 25.16 -8.16 25.73
N GLU A 180 24.28 -8.37 24.74
CA GLU A 180 23.39 -9.53 24.67
C GLU A 180 22.64 -9.77 26.00
N ALA A 181 22.76 -10.96 26.60
CA ALA A 181 22.11 -11.31 27.85
C ALA A 181 22.58 -10.45 29.05
N ASP A 182 23.78 -9.86 28.99
CA ASP A 182 24.36 -9.02 30.02
C ASP A 182 24.03 -7.53 29.85
N PHE A 183 23.21 -7.16 28.85
CA PHE A 183 22.74 -5.80 28.67
C PHE A 183 21.92 -5.31 29.88
N LYS A 184 22.44 -4.31 30.58
CA LYS A 184 21.90 -3.80 31.86
C LYS A 184 21.50 -2.34 31.83
N GLY A 185 22.10 -1.54 30.96
CA GLY A 185 21.97 -0.09 31.01
C GLY A 185 22.42 0.61 29.75
N ILE A 186 22.39 1.94 29.81
CA ILE A 186 22.98 2.81 28.79
C ILE A 186 23.80 3.90 29.46
N VAL A 187 24.81 4.42 28.77
CA VAL A 187 25.47 5.68 29.08
C VAL A 187 24.80 6.78 28.27
N ASP A 188 24.23 7.78 28.93
CA ASP A 188 23.74 9.01 28.30
C ASP A 188 24.95 9.91 28.01
N LEU A 189 25.28 10.09 26.72
CA LEU A 189 26.46 10.84 26.30
C LEU A 189 26.27 12.36 26.46
N ALA A 190 25.02 12.85 26.40
CA ALA A 190 24.75 14.28 26.55
C ALA A 190 24.94 14.71 28.03
N LYS A 191 24.42 13.91 28.96
CA LYS A 191 24.57 14.13 30.41
C LYS A 191 25.85 13.55 31.01
N ASN A 192 26.56 12.73 30.24
CA ASN A 192 27.75 12.00 30.66
C ASN A 192 27.54 11.18 31.94
N ARG A 193 26.48 10.36 31.96
CA ARG A 193 26.10 9.53 33.12
C ARG A 193 25.62 8.15 32.69
N ALA A 194 25.87 7.13 33.51
CA ALA A 194 25.36 5.78 33.26
C ALA A 194 24.01 5.58 33.95
N VAL A 195 23.09 4.93 33.24
CA VAL A 195 21.74 4.58 33.70
C VAL A 195 21.59 3.07 33.63
N VAL A 196 21.34 2.44 34.78
CA VAL A 196 21.15 0.99 34.90
C VAL A 196 19.74 0.70 35.40
N TRP A 197 19.02 -0.16 34.69
CA TRP A 197 17.64 -0.51 35.04
C TRP A 197 17.57 -1.72 35.96
N HIS A 198 16.66 -1.63 36.94
CA HIS A 198 16.35 -2.75 37.83
C HIS A 198 15.36 -3.71 37.17
N GLU A 199 15.68 -5.00 37.17
CA GLU A 199 14.81 -6.03 36.57
C GLU A 199 13.55 -6.30 37.42
N ASP A 200 13.66 -6.14 38.74
CA ASP A 200 12.60 -6.51 39.71
C ASP A 200 11.28 -5.73 39.52
N ASN A 201 11.34 -4.52 38.95
CA ASN A 201 10.18 -3.63 38.76
C ASN A 201 9.85 -3.38 37.29
N PHE A 202 10.18 -4.33 36.40
CA PHE A 202 10.01 -4.17 34.95
C PHE A 202 10.64 -2.86 34.44
N GLY A 203 11.83 -2.50 34.92
CA GLY A 203 12.52 -1.28 34.51
C GLY A 203 11.87 0.04 34.96
N SER A 204 10.83 0.04 35.78
CA SER A 204 10.16 1.27 36.25
C SER A 204 11.05 2.18 37.11
N THR A 205 12.10 1.60 37.70
CA THR A 205 13.12 2.29 38.49
C THR A 205 14.50 2.03 37.90
N PHE A 206 15.37 3.05 37.91
CA PHE A 206 16.74 2.97 37.41
C PHE A 206 17.68 3.73 38.34
N ASP A 207 18.92 3.28 38.43
CA ASP A 207 19.97 3.99 39.16
C ASP A 207 20.84 4.78 38.18
N VAL A 208 21.16 6.01 38.55
CA VAL A 208 22.23 6.77 37.92
C VAL A 208 23.52 6.40 38.63
N VAL A 209 24.44 5.79 37.91
CA VAL A 209 25.72 5.30 38.42
C VAL A 209 26.87 5.98 37.69
N ASP A 210 28.07 5.91 38.26
CA ASP A 210 29.28 6.32 37.57
C ASP A 210 29.52 5.41 36.35
N ILE A 211 30.08 5.99 35.29
CA ILE A 211 30.41 5.25 34.07
C ILE A 211 31.41 4.13 34.42
N PRO A 212 31.15 2.88 34.01
CA PRO A 212 32.05 1.76 34.25
C PRO A 212 33.48 2.07 33.79
N ALA A 213 34.47 1.68 34.60
CA ALA A 213 35.87 2.03 34.36
C ALA A 213 36.36 1.52 32.99
N GLU A 214 35.89 0.35 32.56
CA GLU A 214 36.21 -0.23 31.24
C GLU A 214 35.67 0.57 30.05
N MET A 215 34.63 1.40 30.23
CA MET A 215 33.97 2.15 29.15
C MET A 215 34.41 3.62 29.08
N GLN A 216 35.22 4.13 30.02
CA GLN A 216 35.51 5.57 30.09
C GLN A 216 36.18 6.12 28.83
N ASP A 217 37.11 5.38 28.24
CA ASP A 217 37.79 5.80 27.01
C ASP A 217 36.84 5.79 25.80
N GLU A 218 36.01 4.76 25.67
CA GLU A 218 35.01 4.64 24.59
C GLU A 218 33.92 5.73 24.71
N VAL A 219 33.45 5.99 25.93
CA VAL A 219 32.49 7.07 26.20
C VAL A 219 33.08 8.42 25.85
N ARG A 220 34.35 8.69 26.18
CA ARG A 220 35.01 9.94 25.81
C ARG A 220 35.10 10.11 24.30
N GLU A 221 35.49 9.06 23.57
CA GLU A 221 35.57 9.09 22.11
C GLU A 221 34.20 9.38 21.46
N HIS A 222 33.16 8.65 21.86
CA HIS A 222 31.82 8.83 21.30
C HIS A 222 31.15 10.12 21.74
N ARG A 223 31.45 10.62 22.94
CA ARG A 223 31.00 11.94 23.37
C ARG A 223 31.64 13.04 22.54
N ALA A 224 32.93 12.95 22.25
CA ALA A 224 33.60 13.89 21.36
C ALA A 224 32.99 13.88 19.95
N ALA A 225 32.73 12.69 19.41
CA ALA A 225 32.04 12.56 18.12
C ALA A 225 30.62 13.14 18.13
N LEU A 226 29.88 13.03 19.24
CA LEU A 226 28.57 13.67 19.40
C LEU A 226 28.69 15.19 19.42
N ILE A 227 29.62 15.73 20.21
CA ILE A 227 29.84 17.17 20.32
C ILE A 227 30.29 17.74 18.98
N GLU A 228 31.22 17.08 18.29
CA GLU A 228 31.67 17.42 16.93
C GLU A 228 30.49 17.46 15.95
N ALA A 229 29.65 16.41 15.91
CA ALA A 229 28.50 16.37 15.01
C ALA A 229 27.48 17.50 15.27
N VAL A 230 27.29 17.87 16.54
CA VAL A 230 26.40 18.97 16.93
C VAL A 230 27.03 20.34 16.60
N ALA A 231 28.35 20.47 16.79
CA ALA A 231 29.12 21.66 16.46
C ALA A 231 29.19 21.91 14.95
N GLU A 232 29.27 20.87 14.11
CA GLU A 232 29.19 21.00 12.65
C GLU A 232 27.88 21.64 12.16
N TYR A 233 26.80 21.51 12.94
CA TYR A 233 25.50 22.08 12.61
C TYR A 233 25.34 23.53 13.11
N ASP A 234 26.00 23.91 14.21
CA ASP A 234 25.91 25.25 14.81
C ASP A 234 27.27 25.96 14.86
N GLU A 235 27.44 27.00 14.03
CA GLU A 235 28.68 27.79 13.93
C GLU A 235 29.18 28.32 15.28
N GLN A 236 28.28 28.67 16.21
CA GLN A 236 28.68 29.16 17.55
C GLN A 236 29.25 28.04 18.42
N LEU A 237 28.71 26.84 18.29
CA LEU A 237 29.25 25.66 18.99
C LEU A 237 30.55 25.19 18.34
N MET A 238 30.72 25.34 17.03
CA MET A 238 31.98 25.07 16.35
C MET A 238 33.13 25.94 16.86
N GLU A 239 32.91 27.24 17.04
CA GLU A 239 33.93 28.15 17.62
C GLU A 239 34.33 27.70 19.03
N LYS A 240 33.35 27.40 19.89
CA LYS A 240 33.59 26.88 21.25
C LYS A 240 34.36 25.56 21.25
N PHE A 241 33.99 24.63 20.37
CA PHE A 241 34.64 23.33 20.24
C PHE A 241 36.14 23.44 19.90
N PHE A 242 36.52 24.37 19.02
CA PHE A 242 37.93 24.60 18.68
C PHE A 242 38.73 25.26 19.80
N GLU A 243 38.09 26.03 20.68
CA GLU A 243 38.73 26.61 21.86
C GLU A 243 38.87 25.57 22.98
N ASP A 244 37.76 24.94 23.36
CA ASP A 244 37.67 23.93 24.40
C ASP A 244 36.36 23.11 24.26
N GLU A 245 36.48 21.82 23.96
CA GLU A 245 35.34 20.91 23.81
C GLU A 245 34.46 20.84 25.08
N ASP A 246 35.07 20.93 26.26
CA ASP A 246 34.36 20.87 27.54
C ASP A 246 33.60 22.17 27.87
N SER A 247 33.76 23.23 27.06
CA SER A 247 33.04 24.50 27.22
C SER A 247 31.58 24.44 26.77
N ILE A 248 31.20 23.40 26.02
CA ILE A 248 29.84 23.21 25.50
C ILE A 248 28.98 22.58 26.60
N THR A 249 27.91 23.28 26.97
CA THR A 249 27.01 22.85 28.05
C THR A 249 26.00 21.80 27.59
N GLU A 250 25.47 21.02 28.54
CA GLU A 250 24.41 20.03 28.26
C GLU A 250 23.19 20.67 27.54
N GLU A 251 22.78 21.86 27.98
CA GLU A 251 21.63 22.58 27.41
C GLU A 251 21.88 22.98 25.95
N GLU A 252 23.10 23.41 25.64
CA GLU A 252 23.51 23.74 24.27
C GLU A 252 23.52 22.52 23.37
N VAL A 253 24.03 21.37 23.85
CA VAL A 253 23.97 20.10 23.12
C VAL A 253 22.52 19.71 22.82
N HIS A 254 21.62 19.76 23.81
CA HIS A 254 20.21 19.42 23.60
C HIS A 254 19.52 20.37 22.62
N ALA A 255 19.82 21.67 22.69
CA ALA A 255 19.22 22.68 21.83
C ALA A 255 19.63 22.50 20.37
N ALA A 256 20.94 22.35 20.11
CA ALA A 256 21.45 22.16 18.76
C ALA A 256 21.07 20.80 18.18
N LEU A 257 21.07 19.73 19.00
CA LEU A 257 20.58 18.42 18.55
C LEU A 257 19.09 18.45 18.20
N ARG A 258 18.26 19.17 18.98
CA ARG A 258 16.84 19.36 18.65
C ARG A 258 16.67 20.09 17.32
N ALA A 259 17.42 21.17 17.08
CA ALA A 259 17.37 21.89 15.81
C ALA A 259 17.80 21.00 14.62
N ALA A 260 18.91 20.27 14.77
CA ALA A 260 19.39 19.34 13.75
C ALA A 260 18.38 18.20 13.45
N VAL A 261 17.63 17.74 14.45
CA VAL A 261 16.54 16.76 14.26
C VAL A 261 15.38 17.34 13.47
N MET A 262 14.97 18.59 13.75
CA MET A 262 13.90 19.26 13.00
C MET A 262 14.23 19.40 11.51
N ASP A 263 15.49 19.71 11.21
CA ASP A 263 16.00 19.84 9.85
C ASP A 263 16.29 18.50 9.18
N ARG A 264 16.27 17.41 9.95
CA ARG A 264 16.69 16.05 9.55
C ARG A 264 18.17 15.98 9.15
N ALA A 265 18.99 16.91 9.66
CA ALA A 265 20.43 16.92 9.46
C ALA A 265 21.11 15.83 10.29
N ILE A 266 20.59 15.56 11.49
CA ILE A 266 21.06 14.50 12.40
C ILE A 266 19.90 13.59 12.77
N ILE A 267 20.16 12.28 12.77
CA ILE A 267 19.27 11.28 13.35
C ILE A 267 19.89 10.79 14.67
N PRO A 268 19.37 11.19 15.83
CA PRO A 268 19.85 10.69 17.11
C PRO A 268 19.49 9.20 17.23
N MET A 269 20.49 8.41 17.59
CA MET A 269 20.37 6.97 17.77
C MET A 269 20.38 6.64 19.26
N VAL A 270 19.33 5.97 19.69
CA VAL A 270 19.17 5.41 21.04
C VAL A 270 19.06 3.89 20.96
N CYS A 271 19.32 3.18 22.06
CA CYS A 271 19.21 1.73 22.11
C CYS A 271 18.46 1.24 23.36
N GLY A 272 17.98 0.01 23.30
CA GLY A 272 17.31 -0.63 24.43
C GLY A 272 16.81 -2.04 24.11
N SER A 273 16.11 -2.61 25.09
CA SER A 273 15.37 -3.86 24.93
C SER A 273 13.96 -3.68 25.46
N SER A 274 13.00 -3.57 24.56
CA SER A 274 11.57 -3.52 24.90
C SER A 274 11.10 -4.82 25.55
N PHE A 275 11.72 -5.96 25.22
CA PHE A 275 11.42 -7.24 25.86
C PHE A 275 11.88 -7.29 27.32
N LYS A 276 13.11 -6.84 27.60
CA LYS A 276 13.70 -6.78 28.95
C LYS A 276 13.35 -5.52 29.72
N ASN A 277 12.52 -4.64 29.17
CA ASN A 277 12.02 -3.43 29.83
C ASN A 277 13.10 -2.36 30.10
N LYS A 278 14.15 -2.28 29.27
CA LYS A 278 15.29 -1.36 29.44
C LYS A 278 15.37 -0.38 28.27
N GLY A 279 15.56 0.91 28.53
CA GLY A 279 15.80 1.94 27.50
C GLY A 279 14.55 2.62 26.91
N VAL A 280 13.36 2.04 27.02
CA VAL A 280 12.12 2.63 26.46
C VAL A 280 11.74 3.95 27.15
N GLN A 281 12.04 4.10 28.44
CA GLN A 281 11.81 5.33 29.21
C GLN A 281 12.71 6.46 28.69
N PHE A 282 13.99 6.15 28.40
CA PHE A 282 14.92 7.10 27.80
C PHE A 282 14.47 7.51 26.40
N LEU A 283 13.92 6.57 25.63
CA LEU A 283 13.31 6.86 24.34
C LEU A 283 12.15 7.86 24.48
N LEU A 284 11.26 7.71 25.48
CA LEU A 284 10.17 8.66 25.72
C LEU A 284 10.68 10.07 26.07
N ASP A 285 11.73 10.14 26.88
CA ASP A 285 12.39 11.41 27.19
C ASP A 285 13.03 12.03 25.94
N ALA A 286 13.68 11.23 25.10
CA ALA A 286 14.24 11.68 23.82
C ALA A 286 13.16 12.19 22.85
N VAL A 287 11.98 11.54 22.81
CA VAL A 287 10.82 12.03 22.04
C VAL A 287 10.36 13.40 22.54
N CYS A 288 10.24 13.60 23.86
CA CYS A 288 9.92 14.91 24.42
C CYS A 288 10.94 15.97 24.04
N ARG A 289 12.24 15.63 24.13
CA ARG A 289 13.36 16.55 23.90
C ARG A 289 13.53 16.92 22.42
N TYR A 290 13.53 15.94 21.52
CA TYR A 290 14.02 16.16 20.15
C TYR A 290 12.93 16.12 19.08
N LEU A 291 11.84 15.37 19.25
CA LEU A 291 10.77 15.35 18.26
C LEU A 291 9.91 16.63 18.29
N PRO A 292 9.32 17.02 17.14
CA PRO A 292 8.56 18.24 17.01
C PRO A 292 7.20 18.16 17.72
N SER A 293 6.73 19.32 18.15
CA SER A 293 5.34 19.60 18.46
C SER A 293 4.58 20.07 17.21
N PRO A 294 3.24 20.11 17.23
CA PRO A 294 2.46 20.72 16.14
C PRO A 294 2.86 22.17 15.81
N LEU A 295 3.43 22.91 16.77
CA LEU A 295 3.87 24.29 16.59
C LEU A 295 5.24 24.41 15.92
N ASP A 296 6.06 23.35 15.95
CA ASP A 296 7.38 23.33 15.33
C ASP A 296 7.30 22.99 13.83
N LYS A 297 6.11 22.62 13.34
CA LYS A 297 5.85 22.36 11.92
C LYS A 297 5.43 23.66 11.22
N ASP A 298 5.78 23.74 9.94
CA ASP A 298 5.30 24.80 9.07
C ASP A 298 3.75 24.80 8.99
N ASP A 299 3.19 25.98 8.74
CA ASP A 299 1.76 26.15 8.45
C ASP A 299 1.31 25.16 7.37
N ILE A 300 0.14 24.54 7.56
CA ILE A 300 -0.39 23.65 6.53
C ILE A 300 -0.84 24.49 5.33
N ILE A 301 -0.33 24.13 4.16
CA ILE A 301 -0.64 24.79 2.89
C ILE A 301 -1.75 24.00 2.20
N GLY A 302 -2.73 24.72 1.66
CA GLY A 302 -3.77 24.15 0.81
C GLY A 302 -4.23 25.13 -0.25
N VAL A 303 -5.14 24.70 -1.11
CA VAL A 303 -5.72 25.51 -2.18
C VAL A 303 -7.18 25.79 -1.86
N ASN A 304 -7.58 27.05 -1.92
CA ASN A 304 -8.99 27.40 -1.80
C ASN A 304 -9.73 27.00 -3.09
N PRO A 305 -10.75 26.12 -3.03
CA PRO A 305 -11.41 25.59 -4.23
C PRO A 305 -12.21 26.65 -5.01
N ASP A 306 -12.61 27.77 -4.38
CA ASP A 306 -13.38 28.83 -5.02
C ASP A 306 -12.49 29.86 -5.73
N THR A 307 -11.27 30.06 -5.23
CA THR A 307 -10.36 31.11 -5.73
C THR A 307 -9.11 30.58 -6.42
N GLU A 308 -8.84 29.27 -6.30
CA GLU A 308 -7.64 28.57 -6.80
C GLU A 308 -6.32 29.15 -6.26
N LYS A 309 -6.37 29.92 -5.16
CA LYS A 309 -5.20 30.48 -4.52
C LYS A 309 -4.74 29.62 -3.36
N GLU A 310 -3.42 29.61 -3.15
CA GLU A 310 -2.83 29.00 -1.97
C GLU A 310 -3.24 29.78 -0.70
N GLU A 311 -3.72 29.04 0.29
CA GLU A 311 -3.99 29.51 1.64
C GLU A 311 -3.13 28.73 2.63
N ARG A 312 -2.79 29.40 3.74
CA ARG A 312 -2.04 28.80 4.85
C ARG A 312 -2.91 28.79 6.09
N ARG A 313 -2.84 27.71 6.86
CA ARG A 313 -3.48 27.60 8.17
C ARG A 313 -2.44 27.34 9.24
N LYS A 314 -2.50 28.14 10.30
CA LYS A 314 -1.62 27.98 11.46
C LYS A 314 -2.20 26.94 12.42
N PRO A 315 -1.34 26.21 13.16
CA PRO A 315 -1.75 25.33 14.25
C PRO A 315 -2.24 26.12 15.47
N ASP A 316 -3.35 26.86 15.31
CA ASP A 316 -4.03 27.64 16.34
C ASP A 316 -5.51 27.24 16.40
N PRO A 317 -6.06 26.90 17.59
CA PRO A 317 -7.48 26.63 17.79
C PRO A 317 -8.44 27.76 17.38
N LYS A 318 -7.94 28.99 17.21
CA LYS A 318 -8.73 30.16 16.80
C LYS A 318 -8.81 30.36 15.29
N GLU A 319 -7.98 29.68 14.51
CA GLU A 319 -8.08 29.74 13.05
C GLU A 319 -9.31 28.97 12.53
N PRO A 320 -9.74 29.19 11.27
CA PRO A 320 -10.79 28.38 10.67
C PRO A 320 -10.41 26.89 10.65
N PHE A 321 -11.38 26.03 10.92
CA PHE A 321 -11.12 24.59 11.03
C PHE A 321 -10.61 24.01 9.71
N ALA A 322 -9.51 23.26 9.77
CA ALA A 322 -9.02 22.43 8.67
C ALA A 322 -8.42 21.13 9.20
N ALA A 323 -8.86 20.02 8.62
CA ALA A 323 -8.45 18.68 9.00
C ALA A 323 -8.33 17.75 7.78
N LEU A 324 -7.51 16.70 7.91
CA LEU A 324 -7.36 15.66 6.90
C LEU A 324 -7.88 14.34 7.46
N ALA A 325 -8.86 13.73 6.78
CA ALA A 325 -9.29 12.37 7.05
C ALA A 325 -8.26 11.40 6.47
N PHE A 326 -7.66 10.55 7.30
CA PHE A 326 -6.55 9.68 6.86
C PHE A 326 -6.85 8.19 6.97
N LYS A 327 -7.92 7.82 7.66
CA LYS A 327 -8.34 6.43 7.80
C LYS A 327 -9.85 6.34 8.02
N ILE A 328 -10.50 5.44 7.29
CA ILE A 328 -11.88 5.03 7.54
C ILE A 328 -11.85 3.62 8.13
N ALA A 329 -12.61 3.41 9.19
CA ALA A 329 -12.80 2.10 9.78
C ALA A 329 -14.28 1.85 10.06
N THR A 330 -14.74 0.62 9.89
CA THR A 330 -16.09 0.22 10.28
C THR A 330 -16.07 -0.43 11.65
N ASP A 331 -16.72 0.21 12.63
CA ASP A 331 -16.93 -0.35 13.97
C ASP A 331 -18.32 -1.02 14.08
N PRO A 332 -18.43 -2.23 14.68
CA PRO A 332 -19.71 -2.93 14.82
C PRO A 332 -20.77 -2.20 15.65
N PHE A 333 -20.38 -1.32 16.58
CA PHE A 333 -21.26 -0.66 17.53
C PHE A 333 -21.57 0.79 17.12
N VAL A 334 -20.57 1.54 16.66
CA VAL A 334 -20.73 2.97 16.31
C VAL A 334 -20.83 3.23 14.82
N GLY A 335 -20.63 2.21 13.97
CA GLY A 335 -20.71 2.33 12.51
C GLY A 335 -19.41 2.88 11.91
N ARG A 336 -19.53 3.75 10.91
CA ARG A 336 -18.36 4.30 10.20
C ARG A 336 -17.63 5.34 11.07
N LEU A 337 -16.34 5.11 11.29
CA LEU A 337 -15.40 6.01 11.94
C LEU A 337 -14.49 6.63 10.88
N ALA A 338 -14.40 7.96 10.87
CA ALA A 338 -13.41 8.68 10.10
C ALA A 338 -12.35 9.24 11.05
N PHE A 339 -11.14 8.69 10.99
CA PHE A 339 -9.99 9.23 11.70
C PHE A 339 -9.46 10.44 10.94
N PHE A 340 -9.25 11.53 11.67
CA PHE A 340 -8.75 12.76 11.09
C PHE A 340 -7.74 13.45 12.00
N ARG A 341 -6.88 14.23 11.34
CA ARG A 341 -5.91 15.13 11.96
C ARG A 341 -6.42 16.56 11.87
N ALA A 342 -6.65 17.21 12.99
CA ALA A 342 -6.95 18.64 13.01
C ALA A 342 -5.65 19.44 12.92
N TYR A 343 -5.48 20.22 11.85
CA TYR A 343 -4.31 21.08 11.66
C TYR A 343 -4.54 22.49 12.17
N SER A 344 -5.78 22.97 12.13
CA SER A 344 -6.15 24.33 12.57
C SER A 344 -7.59 24.37 13.07
N GLY A 345 -7.88 25.37 13.89
CA GLY A 345 -9.20 25.62 14.42
C GLY A 345 -9.70 24.61 15.44
N ARG A 346 -11.00 24.62 15.65
CA ARG A 346 -11.71 23.79 16.61
C ARG A 346 -12.97 23.24 15.99
N LEU A 347 -13.27 21.98 16.28
CA LEU A 347 -14.50 21.32 15.87
C LEU A 347 -15.23 20.77 17.10
N ASP A 348 -16.43 21.29 17.35
CA ASP A 348 -17.31 20.80 18.41
C ASP A 348 -18.19 19.64 17.92
N ALA A 349 -18.48 18.68 18.78
CA ALA A 349 -19.38 17.57 18.49
C ALA A 349 -20.81 18.09 18.20
N GLY A 350 -21.45 17.52 17.18
CA GLY A 350 -22.79 17.91 16.73
C GLY A 350 -22.81 19.04 15.68
N SER A 351 -21.65 19.59 15.32
CA SER A 351 -21.48 20.66 14.33
C SER A 351 -21.37 20.15 12.89
N TYR A 352 -21.13 21.07 11.96
CA TYR A 352 -21.06 20.80 10.52
C TYR A 352 -19.69 21.17 9.98
N ILE A 353 -19.21 20.38 9.02
CA ILE A 353 -18.00 20.63 8.25
C ILE A 353 -18.33 20.58 6.75
N LEU A 354 -17.45 21.17 5.95
CA LEU A 354 -17.46 21.02 4.50
C LEU A 354 -16.48 19.91 4.11
N ASN A 355 -16.97 18.89 3.38
CA ASN A 355 -16.09 18.00 2.65
C ASN A 355 -15.77 18.62 1.29
N ASN A 356 -14.52 19.05 1.10
CA ASN A 356 -14.12 19.77 -0.11
C ASN A 356 -14.10 18.90 -1.37
N ARG A 357 -13.97 17.57 -1.26
CA ARG A 357 -14.03 16.68 -2.44
C ARG A 357 -15.43 16.64 -3.04
N SER A 358 -16.44 16.47 -2.19
CA SER A 358 -17.83 16.32 -2.63
C SER A 358 -18.61 17.62 -2.66
N GLY A 359 -18.09 18.69 -2.03
CA GLY A 359 -18.79 19.96 -1.83
C GLY A 359 -19.95 19.86 -0.83
N ASN A 360 -20.11 18.72 -0.17
CA ASN A 360 -21.24 18.46 0.72
C ASN A 360 -20.96 18.93 2.15
N LYS A 361 -22.02 19.41 2.80
CA LYS A 361 -22.03 19.68 4.23
C LYS A 361 -22.28 18.38 5.00
N GLU A 362 -21.33 18.01 5.84
CA GLU A 362 -21.35 16.81 6.65
C GLU A 362 -21.56 17.16 8.11
N ARG A 363 -22.48 16.46 8.78
CA ARG A 363 -22.74 16.67 10.20
C ARG A 363 -21.92 15.68 11.03
N ILE A 364 -21.03 16.18 11.88
CA ILE A 364 -20.25 15.34 12.78
C ILE A 364 -21.05 15.14 14.06
N SER A 365 -21.67 13.97 14.23
CA SER A 365 -22.59 13.72 15.34
C SER A 365 -21.86 13.56 16.67
N ARG A 366 -20.74 12.85 16.67
CA ARG A 366 -19.89 12.60 17.85
C ARG A 366 -18.43 12.56 17.43
N ILE A 367 -17.55 12.91 18.36
CA ILE A 367 -16.10 12.83 18.23
C ILE A 367 -15.59 11.92 19.34
N TYR A 368 -14.66 11.04 18.99
CA TYR A 368 -14.01 10.12 19.93
C TYR A 368 -12.50 10.31 19.89
N GLN A 369 -11.88 10.28 21.06
CA GLN A 369 -10.47 10.00 21.22
C GLN A 369 -10.29 8.49 21.37
N MET A 370 -9.43 7.90 20.54
CA MET A 370 -9.24 6.46 20.49
C MET A 370 -8.08 6.03 21.41
N HIS A 371 -8.29 4.93 22.12
CA HIS A 371 -7.21 4.20 22.80
C HIS A 371 -7.27 2.75 22.33
N SER A 372 -6.48 2.43 21.30
CA SER A 372 -6.60 1.18 20.54
C SER A 372 -8.06 0.96 20.11
N ASN A 373 -8.77 0.00 20.71
CA ASN A 373 -10.16 -0.36 20.40
C ASN A 373 -11.21 0.30 21.32
N LYS A 374 -10.82 1.11 22.31
CA LYS A 374 -11.76 1.80 23.21
C LYS A 374 -12.04 3.23 22.73
N GLN A 375 -13.32 3.58 22.64
CA GLN A 375 -13.75 4.92 22.22
C GLN A 375 -14.08 5.80 23.43
N ASN A 376 -13.32 6.89 23.64
CA ASN A 376 -13.61 7.90 24.64
C ASN A 376 -14.30 9.11 23.98
N ALA A 377 -15.58 9.34 24.29
CA ALA A 377 -16.31 10.47 23.71
C ALA A 377 -15.76 11.80 24.23
N ILE A 378 -15.53 12.75 23.33
CA ILE A 378 -15.07 14.10 23.65
C ILE A 378 -16.03 15.14 23.05
N ASP A 379 -16.14 16.28 23.73
CA ASP A 379 -17.05 17.36 23.32
C ASP A 379 -16.52 18.15 22.11
N PHE A 380 -15.20 18.21 21.95
CA PHE A 380 -14.54 18.97 20.88
C PHE A 380 -13.14 18.44 20.61
N ILE A 381 -12.59 18.80 19.45
CA ILE A 381 -11.19 18.57 19.05
C ILE A 381 -10.59 19.87 18.52
N GLU A 382 -9.31 20.12 18.82
CA GLU A 382 -8.60 21.36 18.46
C GLU A 382 -7.39 21.09 17.55
N ALA A 383 -6.83 22.15 16.99
CA ALA A 383 -5.61 22.12 16.20
C ALA A 383 -4.51 21.32 16.93
N GLY A 384 -3.87 20.37 16.25
CA GLY A 384 -2.80 19.56 16.83
C GLY A 384 -3.25 18.24 17.47
N ASP A 385 -4.54 17.92 17.47
CA ASP A 385 -5.08 16.64 17.95
C ASP A 385 -5.39 15.64 16.81
N ILE A 386 -5.53 14.37 17.18
CA ILE A 386 -6.00 13.28 16.32
C ILE A 386 -7.23 12.65 16.97
N GLY A 387 -8.29 12.44 16.20
CA GLY A 387 -9.53 11.85 16.70
C GLY A 387 -10.34 11.16 15.61
N ALA A 388 -11.46 10.56 16.00
CA ALA A 388 -12.37 9.86 15.11
C ALA A 388 -13.77 10.48 15.15
N ALA A 389 -14.34 10.78 13.97
CA ALA A 389 -15.67 11.33 13.80
C ALA A 389 -16.68 10.23 13.43
N VAL A 390 -17.93 10.38 13.90
CA VAL A 390 -19.06 9.50 13.56
C VAL A 390 -20.27 10.32 13.11
N GLY A 391 -21.07 9.72 12.23
CA GLY A 391 -22.37 10.27 11.80
C GLY A 391 -22.33 11.06 10.48
N PHE A 392 -21.23 10.96 9.75
CA PHE A 392 -21.05 11.51 8.41
C PHE A 392 -21.65 10.60 7.33
N LYS A 393 -21.90 11.14 6.14
CA LYS A 393 -22.45 10.41 4.98
C LYS A 393 -21.38 9.99 3.99
N ASP A 394 -20.55 10.92 3.51
CA ASP A 394 -19.55 10.67 2.45
C ASP A 394 -18.20 11.31 2.81
N ILE A 395 -17.52 10.75 3.81
CA ILE A 395 -16.11 11.05 4.09
C ILE A 395 -15.28 9.83 3.73
N LYS A 396 -14.21 10.05 2.96
CA LYS A 396 -13.26 9.03 2.53
C LYS A 396 -11.85 9.38 2.98
N THR A 397 -10.98 8.38 2.99
CA THR A 397 -9.55 8.55 3.23
C THR A 397 -8.95 9.51 2.20
N GLY A 398 -8.24 10.54 2.66
CA GLY A 398 -7.67 11.61 1.84
C GLY A 398 -8.53 12.87 1.77
N ASP A 399 -9.79 12.83 2.23
CA ASP A 399 -10.67 14.01 2.18
C ASP A 399 -10.20 15.10 3.14
N THR A 400 -10.28 16.36 2.67
CA THR A 400 -10.09 17.54 3.51
C THR A 400 -11.42 17.99 4.10
N LEU A 401 -11.47 18.08 5.42
CA LEU A 401 -12.60 18.59 6.20
C LEU A 401 -12.30 20.03 6.60
N SER A 402 -13.13 20.99 6.21
CA SER A 402 -12.88 22.42 6.49
C SER A 402 -14.11 23.14 7.01
N ASP A 403 -13.90 24.35 7.54
CA ASP A 403 -14.99 25.28 7.86
C ASP A 403 -15.78 25.68 6.61
N GLU A 404 -17.10 25.74 6.72
CA GLU A 404 -17.99 26.02 5.59
C GLU A 404 -17.77 27.39 4.93
N LYS A 405 -17.29 28.38 5.69
CA LYS A 405 -17.08 29.74 5.19
C LYS A 405 -15.66 29.97 4.69
N HIS A 406 -14.75 29.05 5.01
CA HIS A 406 -13.33 29.17 4.74
C HIS A 406 -12.80 27.85 4.14
N PRO A 407 -13.31 27.46 2.95
CA PRO A 407 -12.94 26.20 2.33
C PRO A 407 -11.46 26.17 1.96
N ILE A 408 -10.85 25.01 2.19
CA ILE A 408 -9.44 24.76 1.84
C ILE A 408 -9.30 23.29 1.49
N VAL A 409 -8.57 23.00 0.41
CA VAL A 409 -8.18 21.65 0.00
C VAL A 409 -6.73 21.44 0.37
N LEU A 410 -6.48 20.52 1.30
CA LEU A 410 -5.12 20.09 1.62
C LEU A 410 -4.65 19.10 0.55
N GLU A 411 -3.34 19.03 0.35
CA GLU A 411 -2.74 18.09 -0.60
C GLU A 411 -3.15 16.64 -0.27
N SER A 412 -3.77 15.99 -1.24
CA SER A 412 -4.30 14.63 -1.15
C SER A 412 -3.17 13.60 -1.17
N MET A 413 -3.36 12.51 -0.43
CA MET A 413 -2.45 11.35 -0.49
C MET A 413 -2.53 10.67 -1.87
N GLN A 414 -1.38 10.43 -2.48
CA GLN A 414 -1.28 9.56 -3.66
C GLN A 414 -1.13 8.12 -3.19
N PHE A 415 -2.02 7.25 -3.67
CA PHE A 415 -1.99 5.82 -3.38
C PHE A 415 -1.40 5.08 -4.59
N PRO A 416 -0.53 4.09 -4.37
CA PRO A 416 -0.02 3.25 -5.45
C PRO A 416 -1.14 2.39 -6.04
N ASP A 417 -0.99 2.02 -7.31
CA ASP A 417 -1.89 1.08 -7.95
C ASP A 417 -1.70 -0.35 -7.39
N PRO A 418 -2.78 -1.17 -7.33
CA PRO A 418 -2.68 -2.56 -6.91
C PRO A 418 -1.78 -3.35 -7.85
N VAL A 419 -1.04 -4.32 -7.30
CA VAL A 419 -0.01 -5.06 -8.02
C VAL A 419 -0.40 -6.52 -8.32
N ILE A 420 -1.39 -7.06 -7.61
CA ILE A 420 -1.90 -8.42 -7.81
C ILE A 420 -3.42 -8.40 -7.87
N GLY A 421 -4.00 -9.25 -8.72
CA GLY A 421 -5.45 -9.47 -8.81
C GLY A 421 -5.80 -10.96 -8.75
N ILE A 422 -6.87 -11.30 -8.07
CA ILE A 422 -7.45 -12.65 -8.03
C ILE A 422 -8.94 -12.60 -8.36
N ALA A 423 -9.44 -13.66 -9.01
CA ALA A 423 -10.87 -13.82 -9.19
C ALA A 423 -11.48 -14.40 -7.91
N VAL A 424 -12.57 -13.79 -7.44
CA VAL A 424 -13.34 -14.26 -6.30
C VAL A 424 -14.78 -14.53 -6.69
N GLU A 425 -15.26 -15.71 -6.29
CA GLU A 425 -16.64 -16.11 -6.51
C GLU A 425 -17.28 -16.55 -5.19
N PRO A 426 -18.52 -16.12 -4.89
CA PRO A 426 -19.19 -16.55 -3.68
C PRO A 426 -19.51 -18.04 -3.76
N LYS A 427 -19.30 -18.79 -2.67
CA LYS A 427 -19.61 -20.23 -2.64
C LYS A 427 -21.09 -20.54 -2.82
N THR A 428 -21.96 -19.60 -2.42
CA THR A 428 -23.42 -19.76 -2.55
C THR A 428 -24.04 -18.58 -3.27
N LYS A 429 -25.12 -18.83 -4.01
CA LYS A 429 -25.88 -17.75 -4.70
C LYS A 429 -26.46 -16.71 -3.73
N ALA A 430 -26.74 -17.10 -2.49
CA ALA A 430 -27.27 -16.19 -1.47
C ALA A 430 -26.23 -15.16 -0.98
N ASP A 431 -24.94 -15.43 -1.22
CA ASP A 431 -23.85 -14.57 -0.77
C ASP A 431 -23.40 -13.57 -1.85
N VAL A 432 -23.97 -13.61 -3.06
CA VAL A 432 -23.63 -12.68 -4.16
C VAL A 432 -23.89 -11.22 -3.76
N ASP A 433 -25.08 -10.93 -3.25
CA ASP A 433 -25.44 -9.56 -2.84
C ASP A 433 -24.59 -9.08 -1.65
N LYS A 434 -24.30 -10.00 -0.70
CA LYS A 434 -23.46 -9.71 0.46
C LYS A 434 -22.01 -9.46 0.06
N LEU A 435 -21.49 -10.22 -0.91
CA LEU A 435 -20.13 -10.07 -1.42
C LEU A 435 -19.94 -8.66 -1.99
N GLY A 436 -20.86 -8.21 -2.86
CA GLY A 436 -20.80 -6.86 -3.43
C GLY A 436 -20.79 -5.77 -2.35
N MET A 437 -21.67 -5.89 -1.34
CA MET A 437 -21.70 -4.94 -0.21
C MET A 437 -20.43 -4.98 0.66
N ALA A 438 -19.89 -6.17 0.92
CA ALA A 438 -18.70 -6.35 1.74
C ALA A 438 -17.44 -5.82 1.04
N LEU A 439 -17.27 -6.15 -0.24
CA LEU A 439 -16.18 -5.65 -1.08
C LEU A 439 -16.20 -4.13 -1.20
N ALA A 440 -17.37 -3.52 -1.36
CA ALA A 440 -17.51 -2.07 -1.40
C ALA A 440 -17.08 -1.39 -0.08
N LYS A 441 -17.40 -2.01 1.08
CA LYS A 441 -16.95 -1.51 2.39
C LYS A 441 -15.44 -1.65 2.58
N LEU A 442 -14.86 -2.78 2.17
CA LEU A 442 -13.42 -3.00 2.25
C LEU A 442 -12.65 -2.03 1.34
N ALA A 443 -13.14 -1.77 0.12
CA ALA A 443 -12.56 -0.78 -0.79
C ALA A 443 -12.71 0.67 -0.28
N GLU A 444 -13.68 0.94 0.59
CA GLU A 444 -13.80 2.25 1.24
C GLU A 444 -12.78 2.43 2.38
N GLU A 445 -12.43 1.36 3.09
CA GLU A 445 -11.39 1.35 4.12
C GLU A 445 -9.98 1.43 3.51
N ASP A 446 -9.75 0.74 2.39
CA ASP A 446 -8.46 0.68 1.69
C ASP A 446 -8.56 1.09 0.20
N PRO A 447 -8.04 2.26 -0.22
CA PRO A 447 -8.04 2.74 -1.60
C PRO A 447 -7.05 2.00 -2.49
N THR A 448 -6.11 1.23 -1.91
CA THR A 448 -5.23 0.33 -2.67
C THR A 448 -5.89 -1.01 -2.94
N PHE A 449 -7.06 -1.27 -2.36
CA PHE A 449 -7.91 -2.40 -2.69
C PHE A 449 -8.95 -2.01 -3.74
N GLN A 450 -8.86 -2.62 -4.92
CA GLN A 450 -9.76 -2.34 -6.02
C GLN A 450 -10.62 -3.56 -6.32
N VAL A 451 -11.88 -3.29 -6.68
CA VAL A 451 -12.86 -4.31 -7.02
C VAL A 451 -13.39 -3.97 -8.41
N LYS A 452 -13.21 -4.90 -9.36
CA LYS A 452 -13.69 -4.76 -10.71
C LYS A 452 -14.52 -5.97 -11.08
N THR A 453 -15.68 -5.76 -11.70
CA THR A 453 -16.38 -6.83 -12.39
C THR A 453 -15.86 -6.88 -13.81
N ASP A 454 -15.33 -8.03 -14.20
CA ASP A 454 -14.90 -8.27 -15.57
C ASP A 454 -16.12 -8.47 -16.46
N GLU A 455 -16.33 -7.61 -17.45
CA GLU A 455 -17.54 -7.64 -18.28
C GLU A 455 -17.57 -8.85 -19.24
N ALA A 456 -16.41 -9.41 -19.58
CA ALA A 456 -16.29 -10.53 -20.50
C ALA A 456 -16.60 -11.88 -19.82
N SER A 457 -15.95 -12.14 -18.68
CA SER A 457 -16.13 -13.37 -17.90
C SER A 457 -17.29 -13.29 -16.89
N GLY A 458 -17.73 -12.09 -16.53
CA GLY A 458 -18.70 -11.85 -15.45
C GLY A 458 -18.13 -12.09 -14.05
N GLN A 459 -16.84 -12.36 -13.91
CA GLN A 459 -16.19 -12.63 -12.63
C GLN A 459 -15.93 -11.32 -11.86
N THR A 460 -15.94 -11.41 -10.53
CA THR A 460 -15.48 -10.32 -9.67
C THR A 460 -13.98 -10.50 -9.45
N ILE A 461 -13.18 -9.56 -9.93
CA ILE A 461 -11.74 -9.51 -9.73
C ILE A 461 -11.46 -8.52 -8.60
N ILE A 462 -10.75 -9.00 -7.59
CA ILE A 462 -10.25 -8.15 -6.51
C ILE A 462 -8.74 -7.97 -6.66
N SER A 463 -8.26 -6.75 -6.49
CA SER A 463 -6.86 -6.41 -6.65
C SER A 463 -6.31 -5.71 -5.40
N GLY A 464 -5.08 -6.02 -5.03
CA GLY A 464 -4.41 -5.50 -3.83
C GLY A 464 -2.90 -5.38 -3.98
N MET A 465 -2.24 -5.06 -2.86
CA MET A 465 -0.80 -4.74 -2.80
C MET A 465 0.13 -5.97 -2.71
N GLY A 466 -0.43 -7.15 -2.50
CA GLY A 466 0.30 -8.42 -2.40
C GLY A 466 -0.61 -9.59 -2.02
N GLU A 467 -0.03 -10.78 -1.98
CA GLU A 467 -0.74 -12.03 -1.68
C GLU A 467 -1.27 -12.03 -0.24
N LEU A 468 -0.45 -11.58 0.72
CA LEU A 468 -0.86 -11.48 2.12
C LEU A 468 -2.00 -10.47 2.30
N HIS A 469 -1.98 -9.36 1.56
CA HIS A 469 -3.09 -8.41 1.53
C HIS A 469 -4.40 -9.11 1.10
N LEU A 470 -4.40 -9.78 -0.07
CA LEU A 470 -5.61 -10.42 -0.59
C LEU A 470 -6.10 -11.59 0.28
N ASP A 471 -5.18 -12.34 0.89
CA ASP A 471 -5.51 -13.38 1.87
C ASP A 471 -6.25 -12.82 3.08
N ILE A 472 -5.76 -11.71 3.62
CA ILE A 472 -6.41 -11.03 4.76
C ILE A 472 -7.78 -10.49 4.35
N ILE A 473 -7.91 -9.91 3.15
CA ILE A 473 -9.21 -9.48 2.64
C ILE A 473 -10.20 -10.66 2.53
N CYS A 474 -9.77 -11.80 1.98
CA CYS A 474 -10.60 -13.00 1.90
C CYS A 474 -11.00 -13.54 3.28
N ASP A 475 -10.08 -13.53 4.25
CA ASP A 475 -10.38 -13.93 5.62
C ASP A 475 -11.34 -12.96 6.31
N ARG A 476 -11.18 -11.64 6.11
CA ARG A 476 -12.12 -10.61 6.61
C ARG A 476 -13.51 -10.79 6.02
N LEU A 477 -13.64 -11.08 4.73
CA LEU A 477 -14.93 -11.43 4.10
C LEU A 477 -15.61 -12.59 4.83
N LYS A 478 -14.85 -13.62 5.20
CA LYS A 478 -15.35 -14.79 5.93
C LYS A 478 -15.73 -14.47 7.37
N ARG A 479 -14.87 -13.79 8.14
CA ARG A 479 -15.08 -13.56 9.58
C ARG A 479 -16.04 -12.41 9.86
N GLU A 480 -15.83 -11.25 9.24
CA GLU A 480 -16.58 -10.03 9.52
C GLU A 480 -17.94 -10.02 8.79
N PHE A 481 -17.94 -10.43 7.52
CA PHE A 481 -19.12 -10.36 6.65
C PHE A 481 -19.86 -11.69 6.49
N LYS A 482 -19.28 -12.79 7.00
CA LYS A 482 -19.83 -14.16 6.88
C LYS A 482 -20.05 -14.57 5.43
N VAL A 483 -19.15 -14.16 4.54
CA VAL A 483 -19.15 -14.47 3.12
C VAL A 483 -17.95 -15.37 2.81
N GLU A 484 -18.20 -16.62 2.47
CA GLU A 484 -17.14 -17.50 1.97
C GLU A 484 -16.99 -17.37 0.46
N VAL A 485 -15.76 -17.12 0.03
CA VAL A 485 -15.39 -17.02 -1.39
C VAL A 485 -14.48 -18.18 -1.80
N ASN A 486 -14.62 -18.62 -3.05
CA ASN A 486 -13.61 -19.40 -3.73
C ASN A 486 -12.65 -18.43 -4.43
N GLN A 487 -11.37 -18.74 -4.36
CA GLN A 487 -10.32 -17.97 -5.02
C GLN A 487 -9.89 -18.72 -6.28
N GLY A 488 -9.68 -17.98 -7.37
CA GLY A 488 -9.17 -18.51 -8.63
C GLY A 488 -8.21 -17.53 -9.29
N GLN A 489 -7.42 -18.03 -10.23
CA GLN A 489 -6.66 -17.15 -11.11
C GLN A 489 -7.63 -16.39 -12.01
N PRO A 490 -7.41 -15.09 -12.26
CA PRO A 490 -8.19 -14.34 -13.24
C PRO A 490 -8.18 -15.06 -14.59
N GLN A 491 -9.32 -15.13 -15.26
CA GLN A 491 -9.36 -15.67 -16.60
C GLN A 491 -8.63 -14.73 -17.56
N VAL A 492 -7.70 -15.31 -18.33
CA VAL A 492 -7.04 -14.58 -19.42
C VAL A 492 -8.04 -14.48 -20.57
N GLU A 493 -8.27 -13.26 -21.05
CA GLU A 493 -9.08 -13.03 -22.24
C GLU A 493 -8.27 -13.44 -23.48
N TYR A 494 -8.30 -14.73 -23.81
CA TYR A 494 -7.81 -15.24 -25.08
C TYR A 494 -8.70 -14.77 -26.23
N LYS A 495 -8.12 -14.64 -27.41
CA LYS A 495 -8.84 -14.36 -28.65
C LYS A 495 -8.52 -15.41 -29.70
N GLU A 496 -9.29 -15.43 -30.79
CA GLU A 496 -9.00 -16.29 -31.93
C GLU A 496 -8.72 -15.48 -33.18
N ALA A 497 -7.80 -15.96 -34.02
CA ALA A 497 -7.50 -15.37 -35.31
C ALA A 497 -7.31 -16.47 -36.36
N ILE A 498 -7.54 -16.12 -37.62
CA ILE A 498 -7.21 -16.98 -38.77
C ILE A 498 -5.91 -16.49 -39.39
N THR A 499 -5.06 -17.42 -39.82
CA THR A 499 -3.73 -17.10 -40.35
C THR A 499 -3.60 -17.37 -41.85
N ALA A 500 -4.56 -18.10 -42.44
CA ALA A 500 -4.54 -18.47 -43.85
C ALA A 500 -5.87 -18.17 -44.55
N SER A 501 -5.80 -17.98 -45.87
CA SER A 501 -6.98 -17.85 -46.75
C SER A 501 -7.60 -19.22 -47.03
N ALA A 502 -8.93 -19.31 -46.97
CA ALA A 502 -9.68 -20.53 -47.27
C ALA A 502 -10.95 -20.24 -48.08
N ASP A 503 -11.04 -20.85 -49.27
CA ASP A 503 -12.27 -20.89 -50.06
C ASP A 503 -13.22 -21.97 -49.52
N HIS A 504 -14.50 -21.64 -49.39
CA HIS A 504 -15.53 -22.57 -48.93
C HIS A 504 -16.89 -22.32 -49.58
N ARG A 505 -17.61 -23.41 -49.82
CA ARG A 505 -19.02 -23.39 -50.25
C ARG A 505 -19.85 -24.07 -49.18
N GLU A 506 -20.85 -23.36 -48.67
CA GLU A 506 -21.78 -23.90 -47.67
C GLU A 506 -23.21 -23.85 -48.21
N THR A 507 -23.90 -24.99 -48.12
CA THR A 507 -25.30 -25.11 -48.51
C THR A 507 -26.13 -25.53 -47.31
N TYR A 508 -27.05 -24.65 -46.89
CA TYR A 508 -28.06 -24.94 -45.88
C TYR A 508 -29.35 -25.42 -46.55
N LYS A 509 -29.68 -26.70 -46.39
CA LYS A 509 -30.94 -27.29 -46.88
C LYS A 509 -31.63 -28.06 -45.76
N LYS A 510 -32.80 -27.62 -45.34
CA LYS A 510 -33.61 -28.29 -44.30
C LYS A 510 -35.08 -28.35 -44.72
N GLN A 511 -35.67 -29.53 -44.58
CA GLN A 511 -37.08 -29.77 -44.88
C GLN A 511 -37.73 -30.40 -43.65
N THR A 512 -38.21 -29.55 -42.73
CA THR A 512 -38.90 -29.96 -41.52
C THR A 512 -40.40 -29.70 -41.68
N GLY A 513 -41.17 -30.66 -42.19
CA GLY A 513 -42.65 -30.71 -42.15
C GLY A 513 -43.49 -29.53 -42.67
N GLY A 514 -42.87 -28.39 -43.01
CA GLY A 514 -43.46 -27.11 -43.40
C GLY A 514 -42.62 -26.44 -44.49
N ARG A 515 -42.66 -25.10 -44.60
CA ARG A 515 -41.93 -24.33 -45.64
C ARG A 515 -40.42 -24.68 -45.59
N GLY A 516 -39.86 -25.04 -46.75
CA GLY A 516 -38.46 -25.45 -46.85
C GLY A 516 -37.52 -24.31 -46.48
N LYS A 517 -36.31 -24.66 -46.08
CA LYS A 517 -35.22 -23.70 -45.84
C LYS A 517 -34.08 -23.99 -46.81
N PHE A 518 -33.67 -23.00 -47.58
CA PHE A 518 -32.57 -23.11 -48.54
C PHE A 518 -31.69 -21.85 -48.56
N ALA A 519 -30.38 -22.03 -48.47
CA ALA A 519 -29.39 -21.00 -48.77
C ALA A 519 -28.08 -21.66 -49.22
N ASP A 520 -27.39 -21.05 -50.17
CA ASP A 520 -26.11 -21.54 -50.67
C ASP A 520 -25.17 -20.34 -50.88
N ILE A 521 -23.99 -20.39 -50.27
CA ILE A 521 -23.00 -19.31 -50.30
C ILE A 521 -21.63 -19.86 -50.66
N VAL A 522 -20.89 -19.12 -51.49
CA VAL A 522 -19.50 -19.37 -51.86
C VAL A 522 -18.68 -18.16 -51.46
N PHE A 523 -17.75 -18.34 -50.53
CA PHE A 523 -16.98 -17.24 -49.97
C PHE A 523 -15.53 -17.63 -49.71
N THR A 524 -14.68 -16.62 -49.58
CA THR A 524 -13.30 -16.75 -49.12
C THR A 524 -13.18 -16.13 -47.75
N LEU A 525 -12.57 -16.87 -46.84
CA LEU A 525 -12.27 -16.45 -45.48
C LEU A 525 -10.77 -16.14 -45.38
N GLU A 526 -10.41 -14.93 -44.97
CA GLU A 526 -9.02 -14.45 -44.94
C GLU A 526 -8.73 -13.63 -43.69
N PRO A 527 -7.49 -13.61 -43.19
CA PRO A 527 -7.09 -12.63 -42.17
C PRO A 527 -7.40 -11.20 -42.65
N ALA A 528 -7.86 -10.36 -41.72
CA ALA A 528 -8.03 -8.94 -42.00
C ALA A 528 -6.67 -8.26 -42.23
N GLU A 529 -6.68 -7.12 -42.93
CA GLU A 529 -5.49 -6.29 -43.07
C GLU A 529 -5.05 -5.72 -41.71
N GLU A 530 -3.73 -5.61 -41.50
CA GLU A 530 -3.16 -5.09 -40.24
C GLU A 530 -3.79 -3.75 -39.85
N GLY A 531 -4.25 -3.64 -38.60
CA GLY A 531 -4.84 -2.43 -38.03
C GLY A 531 -6.34 -2.24 -38.28
N LYS A 532 -7.02 -3.14 -39.02
CA LYS A 532 -8.49 -3.13 -39.14
C LYS A 532 -9.15 -4.00 -38.09
N THR A 533 -10.11 -3.45 -37.36
CA THR A 533 -10.93 -4.16 -36.37
C THR A 533 -12.33 -4.45 -36.92
N GLY A 534 -12.86 -5.63 -36.64
CA GLY A 534 -14.19 -6.07 -37.04
C GLY A 534 -14.23 -6.88 -38.34
N LEU A 535 -15.44 -7.07 -38.87
CA LEU A 535 -15.68 -7.80 -40.11
C LEU A 535 -15.44 -6.89 -41.33
N GLU A 536 -14.44 -7.21 -42.14
CA GLU A 536 -14.31 -6.65 -43.49
C GLU A 536 -15.10 -7.53 -44.48
N PHE A 537 -16.32 -7.11 -44.81
CA PHE A 537 -17.18 -7.84 -45.73
C PHE A 537 -17.12 -7.26 -47.15
N VAL A 538 -16.62 -8.04 -48.11
CA VAL A 538 -16.53 -7.67 -49.52
C VAL A 538 -17.55 -8.48 -50.32
N ASN A 539 -18.46 -7.80 -51.01
CA ASN A 539 -19.46 -8.45 -51.87
C ASN A 539 -19.03 -8.38 -53.34
N GLU A 540 -18.66 -9.51 -53.93
CA GLU A 540 -18.29 -9.65 -55.34
C GLU A 540 -19.37 -10.34 -56.21
N ILE A 541 -20.58 -10.53 -55.69
CA ILE A 541 -21.66 -11.23 -56.41
C ILE A 541 -21.99 -10.51 -57.72
N LYS A 542 -21.95 -11.26 -58.83
CA LYS A 542 -22.36 -10.81 -60.17
C LYS A 542 -23.63 -11.54 -60.60
N GLY A 543 -24.55 -10.85 -61.28
CA GLY A 543 -25.69 -11.48 -61.94
C GLY A 543 -26.92 -11.82 -61.08
N GLY A 544 -26.95 -11.46 -59.79
CA GLY A 544 -28.15 -11.63 -58.94
C GLY A 544 -28.38 -13.06 -58.40
N ASN A 545 -27.34 -13.90 -58.42
CA ASN A 545 -27.35 -15.27 -57.87
C ASN A 545 -27.72 -15.34 -56.38
N ILE A 546 -27.47 -14.26 -55.64
CA ILE A 546 -28.09 -13.98 -54.35
C ILE A 546 -28.77 -12.61 -54.46
N PRO A 547 -30.08 -12.49 -54.18
CA PRO A 547 -30.77 -11.21 -54.11
C PRO A 547 -30.08 -10.25 -53.14
N LYS A 548 -29.96 -8.97 -53.52
CA LYS A 548 -29.30 -7.93 -52.71
C LYS A 548 -29.91 -7.81 -51.30
N GLU A 549 -31.17 -8.18 -51.14
CA GLU A 549 -31.90 -8.18 -49.87
C GLU A 549 -31.38 -9.22 -48.86
N PHE A 550 -30.73 -10.30 -49.31
CA PHE A 550 -30.20 -11.34 -48.43
C PHE A 550 -28.72 -11.16 -48.08
N VAL A 551 -27.99 -10.33 -48.82
CA VAL A 551 -26.56 -10.05 -48.56
C VAL A 551 -26.32 -9.52 -47.13
N PRO A 552 -27.11 -8.55 -46.60
CA PRO A 552 -26.96 -8.11 -45.21
C PRO A 552 -27.18 -9.23 -44.18
N SER A 553 -27.97 -10.26 -44.51
CA SER A 553 -28.19 -11.41 -43.62
C SER A 553 -26.98 -12.34 -43.58
N VAL A 554 -26.27 -12.48 -44.70
CA VAL A 554 -24.98 -13.21 -44.76
C VAL A 554 -23.92 -12.48 -43.93
N GLU A 555 -23.79 -11.16 -44.13
CA GLU A 555 -22.86 -10.32 -43.37
C GLU A 555 -23.15 -10.38 -41.86
N LYS A 556 -24.43 -10.23 -41.46
CA LYS A 556 -24.87 -10.40 -40.07
C LYS A 556 -24.51 -11.78 -39.52
N GLY A 557 -24.68 -12.84 -40.32
CA GLY A 557 -24.31 -14.20 -39.92
C GLY A 557 -22.83 -14.37 -39.62
N PHE A 558 -21.94 -13.79 -40.44
CA PHE A 558 -20.49 -13.78 -40.17
C PHE A 558 -20.14 -12.90 -38.97
N LYS A 559 -20.75 -11.72 -38.83
CA LYS A 559 -20.52 -10.82 -37.71
C LYS A 559 -20.90 -11.44 -36.37
N GLU A 560 -22.02 -12.17 -36.32
CA GLU A 560 -22.40 -12.92 -35.11
C GLU A 560 -21.53 -14.16 -34.88
N ALA A 561 -21.00 -14.77 -35.94
CA ALA A 561 -20.09 -15.89 -35.82
C ALA A 561 -18.72 -15.50 -35.23
N MET A 562 -18.25 -14.27 -35.47
CA MET A 562 -17.00 -13.75 -34.88
C MET A 562 -17.03 -13.70 -33.34
N LYS A 563 -18.20 -13.57 -32.73
CA LYS A 563 -18.34 -13.59 -31.26
C LYS A 563 -18.01 -14.95 -30.64
N ASN A 564 -18.04 -16.03 -31.43
CA ASN A 564 -17.71 -17.38 -30.99
C ASN A 564 -16.70 -18.01 -31.95
N GLY A 565 -15.44 -17.98 -31.57
CA GLY A 565 -14.34 -18.56 -32.31
C GLY A 565 -14.50 -20.06 -32.60
N PRO A 566 -13.92 -20.55 -33.71
CA PRO A 566 -14.01 -21.96 -34.12
C PRO A 566 -13.30 -22.97 -33.20
N LEU A 567 -12.28 -22.56 -32.42
CA LEU A 567 -11.44 -23.46 -31.63
C LEU A 567 -12.00 -23.70 -30.23
N ALA A 568 -12.11 -22.64 -29.45
CA ALA A 568 -12.45 -22.63 -28.03
C ALA A 568 -13.65 -21.72 -27.72
N GLY A 569 -14.12 -20.95 -28.71
CA GLY A 569 -15.28 -20.08 -28.58
C GLY A 569 -14.92 -18.65 -28.17
N PHE A 570 -13.64 -18.28 -28.19
CA PHE A 570 -13.22 -16.91 -27.89
C PHE A 570 -13.54 -15.97 -29.05
N GLU A 571 -13.70 -14.68 -28.75
CA GLU A 571 -14.02 -13.69 -29.77
C GLU A 571 -12.88 -13.51 -30.79
N MET A 572 -13.25 -13.30 -32.04
CA MET A 572 -12.34 -12.90 -33.12
C MET A 572 -12.44 -11.40 -33.34
N ASP A 573 -11.32 -10.68 -33.17
CA ASP A 573 -11.29 -9.23 -33.34
C ASP A 573 -11.47 -8.79 -34.79
N ALA A 574 -10.85 -9.52 -35.72
CA ALA A 574 -10.77 -9.09 -37.11
C ALA A 574 -10.83 -10.29 -38.07
N MET A 575 -11.60 -10.13 -39.15
CA MET A 575 -11.78 -11.16 -40.17
C MET A 575 -12.20 -10.49 -41.48
N LYS A 576 -11.65 -10.97 -42.61
CA LYS A 576 -12.10 -10.57 -43.94
C LYS A 576 -12.88 -11.70 -44.59
N VAL A 577 -14.05 -11.37 -45.13
CA VAL A 577 -14.91 -12.31 -45.87
C VAL A 577 -15.25 -11.72 -47.21
N THR A 578 -14.88 -12.43 -48.27
CA THR A 578 -15.23 -12.08 -49.65
C THR A 578 -16.31 -13.02 -50.16
N LEU A 579 -17.53 -12.53 -50.32
CA LEU A 579 -18.66 -13.28 -50.87
C LEU A 579 -18.57 -13.28 -52.41
N LYS A 580 -18.21 -14.43 -52.98
CA LYS A 580 -17.93 -14.59 -54.42
C LYS A 580 -19.17 -14.96 -55.23
N ASP A 581 -19.95 -15.92 -54.73
CA ASP A 581 -21.11 -16.47 -55.44
C ASP A 581 -22.10 -17.15 -54.48
N GLY A 582 -23.21 -17.67 -55.00
CA GLY A 582 -24.15 -18.49 -54.23
C GLY A 582 -25.39 -18.88 -55.02
N SER A 583 -26.40 -19.41 -54.34
CA SER A 583 -27.69 -19.69 -54.96
C SER A 583 -28.86 -19.57 -53.97
N PHE A 584 -30.04 -19.27 -54.49
CA PHE A 584 -31.27 -19.16 -53.71
C PHE A 584 -32.43 -19.92 -54.39
N HIS A 585 -33.43 -20.28 -53.59
CA HIS A 585 -34.68 -20.86 -54.06
C HIS A 585 -35.82 -19.88 -53.78
N ALA A 586 -36.60 -19.52 -54.81
CA ALA A 586 -37.57 -18.43 -54.71
C ALA A 586 -38.64 -18.62 -53.61
N VAL A 587 -38.94 -19.85 -53.21
CA VAL A 587 -39.97 -20.16 -52.20
C VAL A 587 -39.37 -20.49 -50.83
N ASP A 588 -38.22 -21.15 -50.81
CA ASP A 588 -37.64 -21.76 -49.60
C ASP A 588 -36.46 -20.96 -49.01
N SER A 589 -35.97 -19.93 -49.72
CA SER A 589 -34.94 -19.05 -49.19
C SER A 589 -35.52 -17.90 -48.38
N ASP A 590 -34.92 -17.65 -47.23
CA ASP A 590 -35.22 -16.51 -46.37
C ASP A 590 -33.95 -15.98 -45.69
N GLN A 591 -34.06 -14.82 -45.05
CA GLN A 591 -32.96 -14.13 -44.37
C GLN A 591 -32.27 -15.04 -43.32
N LEU A 592 -33.06 -15.77 -42.53
CA LEU A 592 -32.55 -16.66 -41.49
C LEU A 592 -31.73 -17.82 -42.08
N SER A 593 -32.14 -18.36 -43.24
CA SER A 593 -31.41 -19.45 -43.92
C SER A 593 -30.01 -18.99 -44.35
N PHE A 594 -29.88 -17.78 -44.89
CA PHE A 594 -28.59 -17.20 -45.26
C PHE A 594 -27.70 -16.87 -44.05
N GLU A 595 -28.29 -16.39 -42.95
CA GLU A 595 -27.59 -16.15 -41.69
C GLU A 595 -27.02 -17.46 -41.10
N LEU A 596 -27.82 -18.54 -41.11
CA LEU A 596 -27.41 -19.86 -40.65
C LEU A 596 -26.36 -20.50 -41.56
N ALA A 597 -26.49 -20.34 -42.88
CA ALA A 597 -25.49 -20.80 -43.85
C ALA A 597 -24.14 -20.12 -43.61
N ALA A 598 -24.12 -18.81 -43.33
CA ALA A 598 -22.91 -18.08 -42.97
C ALA A 598 -22.25 -18.63 -41.69
N LYS A 599 -23.05 -18.86 -40.63
CA LYS A 599 -22.56 -19.42 -39.35
C LYS A 599 -21.96 -20.83 -39.50
N LEU A 600 -22.61 -21.70 -40.28
CA LEU A 600 -22.12 -23.06 -40.54
C LEU A 600 -20.87 -23.03 -41.43
N GLY A 601 -20.90 -22.21 -42.48
CA GLY A 601 -19.80 -22.04 -43.41
C GLY A 601 -18.56 -21.53 -42.70
N TYR A 602 -18.70 -20.53 -41.82
CA TYR A 602 -17.63 -20.02 -40.98
C TYR A 602 -16.93 -21.14 -40.18
N LYS A 603 -17.69 -21.98 -39.47
CA LYS A 603 -17.11 -23.09 -38.68
C LYS A 603 -16.35 -24.11 -39.54
N ALA A 604 -16.83 -24.38 -40.75
CA ALA A 604 -16.18 -25.31 -41.67
C ALA A 604 -14.94 -24.69 -42.35
N ALA A 605 -15.03 -23.43 -42.76
CA ALA A 605 -13.96 -22.68 -43.41
C ALA A 605 -12.81 -22.37 -42.44
N ALA A 606 -13.12 -22.01 -41.19
CA ALA A 606 -12.11 -21.63 -40.21
C ALA A 606 -11.15 -22.78 -39.84
N LYS A 607 -11.61 -24.04 -39.92
CA LYS A 607 -10.73 -25.22 -39.79
C LYS A 607 -9.68 -25.30 -40.91
N LYS A 608 -10.02 -24.85 -42.11
CA LYS A 608 -9.11 -24.80 -43.27
C LYS A 608 -8.21 -23.55 -43.24
N ALA A 609 -8.70 -22.46 -42.66
CA ALA A 609 -8.03 -21.17 -42.53
C ALA A 609 -6.95 -21.12 -41.42
N LYS A 610 -6.59 -22.26 -40.83
CA LYS A 610 -5.61 -22.40 -39.73
C LYS A 610 -5.87 -21.39 -38.61
N ALA A 611 -7.04 -21.52 -37.96
CA ALA A 611 -7.35 -20.74 -36.77
C ALA A 611 -6.31 -21.02 -35.67
N VAL A 612 -5.90 -19.96 -34.96
CA VAL A 612 -4.95 -19.97 -33.83
C VAL A 612 -5.55 -19.22 -32.65
N ILE A 613 -5.08 -19.55 -31.45
CA ILE A 613 -5.39 -18.79 -30.23
C ILE A 613 -4.38 -17.66 -30.08
N LEU A 614 -4.88 -16.49 -29.73
CA LEU A 614 -4.09 -15.33 -29.37
C LEU A 614 -4.15 -15.13 -27.85
N GLU A 615 -3.01 -14.82 -27.24
CA GLU A 615 -2.91 -14.45 -25.84
C GLU A 615 -2.51 -12.96 -25.70
N PRO A 616 -2.95 -12.27 -24.64
CA PRO A 616 -2.57 -10.88 -24.40
C PRO A 616 -1.12 -10.79 -23.92
N ILE A 617 -0.33 -9.97 -24.61
CA ILE A 617 1.04 -9.61 -24.27
C ILE A 617 1.04 -8.26 -23.57
N MET A 618 1.75 -8.21 -22.45
CA MET A 618 1.87 -7.05 -21.60
C MET A 618 3.24 -6.43 -21.74
N LYS A 619 3.27 -5.10 -21.79
CA LYS A 619 4.50 -4.31 -21.69
C LYS A 619 4.83 -4.12 -20.22
N LEU A 620 5.93 -4.71 -19.78
CA LEU A 620 6.42 -4.71 -18.42
C LEU A 620 7.61 -3.76 -18.28
N GLU A 621 7.62 -2.94 -17.23
CA GLU A 621 8.78 -2.18 -16.80
C GLU A 621 9.11 -2.56 -15.35
N VAL A 622 10.32 -3.06 -15.11
CA VAL A 622 10.83 -3.45 -13.79
C VAL A 622 11.96 -2.52 -13.38
N LEU A 623 11.83 -1.88 -12.22
CA LEU A 623 12.89 -1.09 -11.59
C LEU A 623 13.54 -1.92 -10.49
N THR A 624 14.86 -2.12 -10.54
CA THR A 624 15.60 -2.97 -9.61
C THR A 624 17.01 -2.45 -9.34
N PRO A 625 17.61 -2.74 -8.17
CA PRO A 625 19.06 -2.58 -7.99
C PRO A 625 19.87 -3.39 -9.01
N GLU A 626 21.07 -2.92 -9.34
CA GLU A 626 21.97 -3.56 -10.32
C GLU A 626 22.37 -4.99 -9.91
N GLU A 627 22.50 -5.23 -8.61
CA GLU A 627 22.85 -6.53 -8.02
C GLU A 627 21.87 -7.65 -8.41
N ASN A 628 20.58 -7.34 -8.46
CA ASN A 628 19.50 -8.31 -8.69
C ASN A 628 19.08 -8.40 -10.17
N MET A 629 19.70 -7.60 -11.06
CA MET A 629 19.31 -7.51 -12.46
C MET A 629 19.41 -8.86 -13.19
N GLY A 630 20.47 -9.63 -12.93
CA GLY A 630 20.70 -10.92 -13.59
C GLY A 630 19.59 -11.94 -13.31
N ASP A 631 19.17 -12.03 -12.04
CA ASP A 631 18.14 -12.97 -11.60
C ASP A 631 16.75 -12.61 -12.16
N ILE A 632 16.43 -11.31 -12.20
CA ILE A 632 15.17 -10.81 -12.76
C ILE A 632 15.07 -11.09 -14.26
N VAL A 633 16.15 -10.86 -15.01
CA VAL A 633 16.20 -11.18 -16.45
C VAL A 633 16.07 -12.69 -16.68
N GLY A 634 16.69 -13.50 -15.81
CA GLY A 634 16.54 -14.96 -15.83
C GLY A 634 15.09 -15.41 -15.64
N ASP A 635 14.38 -14.85 -14.66
CA ASP A 635 12.97 -15.17 -14.39
C ASP A 635 12.05 -14.72 -15.53
N LEU A 636 12.26 -13.51 -16.09
CA LEU A 636 11.49 -13.03 -17.24
C LEU A 636 11.65 -13.95 -18.45
N ASN A 637 12.87 -14.41 -18.76
CA ASN A 637 13.10 -15.35 -19.85
C ASN A 637 12.41 -16.70 -19.59
N ARG A 638 12.39 -17.18 -18.34
CA ARG A 638 11.66 -18.40 -17.95
C ARG A 638 10.16 -18.27 -18.16
N ARG A 639 9.61 -17.06 -17.97
CA ARG A 639 8.20 -16.70 -18.17
C ARG A 639 7.85 -16.31 -19.61
N ARG A 640 8.68 -16.70 -20.59
CA ARG A 640 8.50 -16.36 -22.01
C ARG A 640 8.52 -14.86 -22.30
N GLY A 641 9.08 -14.06 -21.39
CA GLY A 641 9.27 -12.64 -21.56
C GLY A 641 10.41 -12.32 -22.52
N GLN A 642 10.20 -11.35 -23.40
CA GLN A 642 11.22 -10.82 -24.29
C GLN A 642 11.72 -9.49 -23.74
N VAL A 643 12.98 -9.44 -23.32
CA VAL A 643 13.59 -8.19 -22.82
C VAL A 643 13.97 -7.29 -23.99
N ASN A 644 13.33 -6.13 -24.06
CA ASN A 644 13.49 -5.17 -25.16
C ASN A 644 14.63 -4.18 -24.90
N SER A 645 14.77 -3.69 -23.66
CA SER A 645 15.80 -2.70 -23.32
C SER A 645 16.13 -2.71 -21.84
N MET A 646 17.38 -2.39 -21.52
CA MET A 646 17.85 -2.09 -20.17
C MET A 646 18.44 -0.68 -20.14
N SER A 647 18.08 0.10 -19.14
CA SER A 647 18.56 1.48 -18.98
C SER A 647 18.77 1.84 -17.52
N ASP A 648 19.65 2.80 -17.26
CA ASP A 648 19.88 3.35 -15.93
C ASP A 648 18.89 4.49 -15.60
N ARG A 649 18.34 4.47 -14.39
CA ARG A 649 17.49 5.55 -13.87
C ARG A 649 17.78 5.78 -12.38
N ALA A 650 18.38 6.92 -12.06
CA ALA A 650 18.61 7.37 -10.68
C ALA A 650 19.29 6.33 -9.76
N GLY A 651 20.31 5.62 -10.26
CA GLY A 651 21.04 4.59 -9.50
C GLY A 651 20.37 3.21 -9.46
N ALA A 652 19.21 3.04 -10.10
CA ALA A 652 18.56 1.75 -10.31
C ALA A 652 18.55 1.36 -11.80
N LYS A 653 18.44 0.06 -12.09
CA LYS A 653 18.27 -0.48 -13.44
C LYS A 653 16.79 -0.59 -13.77
N VAL A 654 16.42 -0.15 -14.96
CA VAL A 654 15.10 -0.31 -15.56
C VAL A 654 15.19 -1.39 -16.62
N VAL A 655 14.42 -2.47 -16.46
CA VAL A 655 14.30 -3.57 -17.43
C VAL A 655 12.92 -3.50 -18.08
N LYS A 656 12.88 -3.29 -19.39
CA LYS A 656 11.62 -3.30 -20.17
C LYS A 656 11.49 -4.61 -20.92
N ALA A 657 10.37 -5.28 -20.77
CA ALA A 657 10.09 -6.56 -21.41
C ALA A 657 8.66 -6.65 -21.92
N GLU A 658 8.42 -7.51 -22.90
CA GLU A 658 7.09 -7.95 -23.31
C GLU A 658 6.84 -9.37 -22.83
N VAL A 659 5.79 -9.58 -22.04
CA VAL A 659 5.53 -10.86 -21.37
C VAL A 659 4.06 -11.23 -21.48
N PRO A 660 3.71 -12.51 -21.73
CA PRO A 660 2.32 -12.96 -21.72
C PRO A 660 1.66 -12.77 -20.36
N LEU A 661 0.45 -12.22 -20.32
CA LEU A 661 -0.29 -12.00 -19.05
C LEU A 661 -0.48 -13.31 -18.27
N SER A 662 -0.68 -14.42 -18.99
CA SER A 662 -0.84 -15.77 -18.45
C SER A 662 0.32 -16.23 -17.57
N GLU A 663 1.54 -15.76 -17.85
CA GLU A 663 2.76 -16.12 -17.12
C GLU A 663 3.08 -15.14 -15.98
N MET A 664 2.27 -14.08 -15.82
CA MET A 664 2.54 -13.00 -14.88
C MET A 664 1.74 -13.11 -13.58
N PHE A 665 0.85 -14.11 -13.47
CA PHE A 665 0.18 -14.40 -12.22
C PHE A 665 1.19 -14.73 -11.11
N GLY A 666 1.10 -14.00 -10.00
CA GLY A 666 2.05 -14.13 -8.89
C GLY A 666 3.46 -13.60 -9.18
N TYR A 667 3.69 -12.89 -10.29
CA TYR A 667 5.02 -12.38 -10.65
C TYR A 667 5.60 -11.45 -9.57
N VAL A 668 4.77 -10.60 -8.96
CA VAL A 668 5.21 -9.68 -7.90
C VAL A 668 5.81 -10.43 -6.72
N THR A 669 5.23 -11.57 -6.32
CA THR A 669 5.77 -12.42 -5.25
C THR A 669 7.15 -12.95 -5.62
N SER A 670 7.32 -13.47 -6.84
CA SER A 670 8.62 -13.92 -7.33
C SER A 670 9.63 -12.77 -7.42
N LEU A 671 9.22 -11.62 -7.95
CA LEU A 671 10.04 -10.43 -8.08
C LEU A 671 10.53 -9.91 -6.72
N ARG A 672 9.66 -9.91 -5.70
CA ARG A 672 10.06 -9.55 -4.33
C ARG A 672 11.11 -10.52 -3.81
N THR A 673 10.94 -11.82 -3.98
CA THR A 673 11.94 -12.81 -3.55
C THR A 673 13.28 -12.62 -4.25
N LEU A 674 13.28 -12.40 -5.56
CA LEU A 674 14.51 -12.22 -6.35
C LEU A 674 15.24 -10.91 -6.07
N SER A 675 14.51 -9.87 -5.64
CA SER A 675 15.05 -8.53 -5.38
C SER A 675 15.22 -8.20 -3.89
N SER A 676 14.96 -9.17 -3.00
CA SER A 676 14.82 -8.92 -1.56
C SER A 676 13.81 -7.80 -1.25
N GLY A 677 12.76 -7.68 -2.06
CA GLY A 677 11.70 -6.68 -1.94
C GLY A 677 12.05 -5.29 -2.49
N ARG A 678 13.23 -5.10 -3.09
CA ARG A 678 13.71 -3.79 -3.58
C ARG A 678 13.24 -3.43 -4.98
N ALA A 679 12.73 -4.40 -5.75
CA ALA A 679 12.26 -4.16 -7.10
C ALA A 679 10.76 -3.82 -7.15
N THR A 680 10.40 -2.99 -8.13
CA THR A 680 9.01 -2.64 -8.45
C THR A 680 8.73 -2.95 -9.91
N SER A 681 7.49 -3.29 -10.25
CA SER A 681 7.07 -3.54 -11.62
C SER A 681 5.80 -2.78 -11.96
N THR A 682 5.70 -2.35 -13.22
CA THR A 682 4.50 -1.75 -13.81
C THR A 682 4.20 -2.45 -15.11
N MET A 683 2.91 -2.58 -15.44
CA MET A 683 2.46 -3.39 -16.56
C MET A 683 1.28 -2.75 -17.28
N GLU A 684 1.35 -2.70 -18.61
CA GLU A 684 0.29 -2.19 -19.48
C GLU A 684 0.02 -3.17 -20.62
N PHE A 685 -1.23 -3.22 -21.12
CA PHE A 685 -1.55 -4.02 -22.30
C PHE A 685 -0.77 -3.52 -23.52
N SER A 686 -0.13 -4.43 -24.25
CA SER A 686 0.59 -4.12 -25.49
C SER A 686 -0.23 -4.51 -26.70
N HIS A 687 -0.40 -5.82 -26.93
CA HIS A 687 -1.07 -6.38 -28.09
C HIS A 687 -1.42 -7.87 -27.85
N TYR A 688 -2.13 -8.48 -28.80
CA TYR A 688 -2.37 -9.92 -28.83
C TYR A 688 -1.35 -10.62 -29.72
N ALA A 689 -0.79 -11.73 -29.26
CA ALA A 689 0.17 -12.54 -30.01
C ALA A 689 -0.23 -14.02 -30.08
N GLU A 690 0.26 -14.76 -31.08
CA GLU A 690 -0.03 -16.18 -31.24
C GLU A 690 0.47 -16.98 -30.04
N THR A 691 -0.42 -17.77 -29.46
CA THR A 691 -0.11 -18.62 -28.31
C THR A 691 0.68 -19.86 -28.76
N PRO A 692 1.76 -20.24 -28.06
CA PRO A 692 2.49 -21.47 -28.34
C PRO A 692 1.58 -22.70 -28.37
N THR A 693 1.85 -23.64 -29.28
CA THR A 693 0.95 -24.78 -29.57
C THR A 693 0.61 -25.62 -28.34
N ASN A 694 1.57 -25.85 -27.44
CA ASN A 694 1.35 -26.60 -26.20
C ASN A 694 0.32 -25.92 -25.27
N ILE A 695 0.43 -24.60 -25.10
CA ILE A 695 -0.50 -23.82 -24.25
C ILE A 695 -1.85 -23.69 -24.94
N ALA A 696 -1.87 -23.46 -26.26
CA ALA A 696 -3.11 -23.37 -27.03
C ALA A 696 -3.95 -24.66 -26.90
N GLU A 697 -3.33 -25.84 -26.95
CA GLU A 697 -4.04 -27.10 -26.75
C GLU A 697 -4.66 -27.25 -25.35
N GLU A 698 -3.95 -26.81 -24.30
CA GLU A 698 -4.47 -26.82 -22.93
C GLU A 698 -5.66 -25.87 -22.75
N VAL A 699 -5.55 -24.65 -23.29
CA VAL A 699 -6.63 -23.66 -23.30
C VAL A 699 -7.87 -24.21 -24.01
N ILE A 700 -7.70 -24.88 -25.17
CA ILE A 700 -8.80 -25.50 -25.91
C ILE A 700 -9.47 -26.62 -25.10
N LYS A 701 -8.69 -27.45 -24.40
CA LYS A 701 -9.23 -28.53 -23.55
C LYS A 701 -10.04 -27.97 -22.38
N SER A 702 -9.49 -26.96 -21.70
CA SER A 702 -10.14 -26.27 -20.58
C SER A 702 -11.47 -25.64 -21.00
N ALA A 703 -11.47 -24.88 -22.10
CA ALA A 703 -12.67 -24.22 -22.62
C ALA A 703 -13.79 -25.19 -23.06
N LYS A 704 -13.43 -26.42 -23.46
CA LYS A 704 -14.38 -27.47 -23.86
C LYS A 704 -14.92 -28.29 -22.69
N GLY A 705 -14.52 -28.00 -21.46
CA GLY A 705 -14.98 -28.72 -20.26
C GLY A 705 -14.54 -30.18 -20.20
N VAL A 706 -13.50 -30.55 -20.97
CA VAL A 706 -12.88 -31.88 -20.89
C VAL A 706 -11.74 -31.77 -19.88
N THR A 707 -12.08 -31.83 -18.59
CA THR A 707 -11.07 -31.93 -17.53
C THR A 707 -10.24 -33.20 -17.71
N ALA A 708 -8.92 -33.06 -17.58
CA ALA A 708 -8.02 -34.18 -17.33
C ALA A 708 -8.29 -34.81 -15.96
#